data_AF-A0A351Y9Y2-F1
#
_entry.id   AF-A0A351Y9Y2-F1
#
_cell.length_a   1.000
_cell.length_b   1.000
_cell.length_c   1.000
_cell.angle_alpha   90.00
_cell.angle_beta   90.00
_cell.angle_gamma   90.00
#
_symmetry.space_group_name_H-M   'P 1'
#
loop_
_entity.id
_entity.type
_entity.pdbx_description
1 polymer ?
#
loop_
_entity_poly.entity_id
_entity_poly.type
_entity_poly.pdbx_seq_one_letter_code
_entity_poly.pdbx_strand_id
1 'polypeptide(L)'
;MKKCFYLAISILTLLSSCGGEGGRDLKSFVLDVPKATFFQYDKVDYSAFKVSDAADNQVSDFEIYLDNSLLKDKESRWLSFGKSVLTFKIDGIAFATCEISVSKSSEFKESLEVVSYPSKSTYGKGDVLDLEGLKLEHHLSYTRSDKEKVQDDFETSDYTISVDGNDDNGYRFEEEGYAIKYAIATTKDIFGADLSISFPLYQSASSKSFETKKIIDSEEKYEWSEEGEKMKVRFSRSNKAEGKSFYAPEEVNLDYNLNSFMDHNAIGLYQTPSIGEVPLLVVPVVLNGFESAATPENHLKIEKAFFSKTGSETDSPVGSLSSYYYYSSFHKLRFVGEVTPYFNPTKEGYMGYSNPRSFSLNTPASLAMDALKWAKETLQMDLDSYDSDNDGFIDGLWLIYIEDIQNELTGNYTAFWPFTTAGNEIPGTKSNPSLNVFSWAGSSHLYGSKASQEHLSDYGYDTNVLCHETGHLLGLTDYYSYEPTTSLDSWYSPLGGYDMMDLDFGDHNPYSKMLLGWIKPYVVLGDCEIEIESCQKENSFFLLPYDGKTYEKDEFGRIRINPFDEYLLLDYDTYENLYKETITGRGRTLSFPKEKGGRLYHVDARVVSESKGGSLSLLENPDSLLNERGSYFRAISNTQSGSRAESAYQIPHLQDRFDEIRLISSDKTPMNGLKDFTSDVLFGAGKSFSLEEYSDQFVNASFDSKNEFSLQFSIISC
;
A
#
# COMPACT_ATOMS: atom_id res chain seq x y z
N MET A 1 -34.48 -62.41 -9.06
CA MET A 1 -35.13 -63.35 -8.11
C MET A 1 -34.62 -63.02 -6.72
N LYS A 2 -35.54 -62.86 -5.74
CA LYS A 2 -35.36 -62.30 -4.38
C LYS A 2 -35.30 -60.77 -4.37
N LYS A 3 -36.05 -59.99 -3.58
CA LYS A 3 -37.22 -60.16 -2.68
C LYS A 3 -37.38 -58.72 -2.11
N CYS A 4 -38.28 -57.89 -2.61
CA CYS A 4 -39.45 -57.44 -1.83
C CYS A 4 -39.24 -57.50 -0.31
N PHE A 5 -38.88 -56.35 0.27
CA PHE A 5 -39.27 -55.98 1.63
C PHE A 5 -39.89 -54.59 1.55
N TYR A 6 -41.17 -54.53 1.16
CA TYR A 6 -42.05 -53.50 1.70
C TYR A 6 -42.26 -53.89 3.16
N LEU A 7 -41.61 -53.17 4.08
CA LEU A 7 -41.97 -53.21 5.49
C LEU A 7 -42.83 -51.98 5.78
N ALA A 8 -44.04 -51.96 5.20
CA ALA A 8 -45.10 -51.06 5.64
C ALA A 8 -45.83 -51.77 6.80
N ILE A 9 -45.44 -51.50 8.03
CA ILE A 9 -46.24 -51.85 9.21
C ILE A 9 -46.19 -50.69 10.18
N SER A 10 -47.22 -49.85 10.13
CA SER A 10 -47.73 -49.09 11.27
C SER A 10 -49.25 -49.27 11.29
N ILE A 11 -49.72 -50.37 11.87
CA ILE A 11 -51.14 -50.49 12.27
C ILE A 11 -51.27 -49.67 13.55
N LEU A 12 -51.89 -48.49 13.47
CA LEU A 12 -52.27 -47.71 14.65
C LEU A 12 -53.79 -47.72 14.80
N THR A 13 -54.27 -48.27 15.91
CA THR A 13 -55.69 -48.33 16.25
C THR A 13 -56.17 -46.95 16.75
N LEU A 14 -57.19 -46.39 16.09
CA LEU A 14 -57.83 -45.11 16.45
C LEU A 14 -58.52 -45.14 17.84
N LEU A 15 -58.48 -43.99 18.52
CA LEU A 15 -59.38 -43.60 19.60
C LEU A 15 -60.02 -42.24 19.24
N SER A 16 -61.32 -42.20 18.97
CA SER A 16 -62.17 -41.06 19.36
C SER A 16 -63.64 -41.50 19.50
N SER A 17 -64.29 -41.01 20.55
CA SER A 17 -65.75 -41.06 20.71
C SER A 17 -66.30 -39.65 20.46
N CYS A 18 -67.29 -39.55 19.58
CA CYS A 18 -68.30 -38.49 19.60
C CYS A 18 -69.54 -39.04 18.91
N GLY A 19 -70.62 -39.22 19.68
CA GLY A 19 -71.89 -39.74 19.18
C GLY A 19 -72.67 -38.70 18.38
N GLY A 20 -73.28 -39.17 17.28
CA GLY A 20 -74.27 -38.45 16.47
C GLY A 20 -74.83 -39.41 15.43
N GLU A 21 -76.14 -39.61 15.43
CA GLU A 21 -76.85 -40.65 14.67
C GLU A 21 -76.77 -40.46 13.14
N GLY A 22 -76.30 -41.50 12.44
CA GLY A 22 -76.21 -41.57 10.98
C GLY A 22 -74.97 -42.31 10.47
N GLY A 23 -74.60 -43.43 11.10
CA GLY A 23 -73.27 -44.05 10.95
C GLY A 23 -73.06 -44.81 9.64
N ARG A 24 -72.17 -44.29 8.77
CA ARG A 24 -71.17 -45.17 8.14
C ARG A 24 -70.22 -45.63 9.24
N ASP A 25 -69.83 -46.90 9.23
CA ASP A 25 -68.84 -47.44 10.17
C ASP A 25 -67.48 -46.77 9.88
N LEU A 26 -67.22 -45.62 10.53
CA LEU A 26 -66.00 -44.82 10.39
C LEU A 26 -64.91 -45.35 11.31
N LYS A 27 -64.53 -46.62 11.14
CA LYS A 27 -63.50 -47.26 11.97
C LYS A 27 -62.36 -47.75 11.08
N SER A 28 -61.19 -47.17 11.34
CA SER A 28 -59.86 -47.41 10.76
C SER A 28 -59.53 -46.63 9.48
N PHE A 29 -58.41 -45.90 9.55
CA PHE A 29 -57.69 -45.33 8.41
C PHE A 29 -56.30 -45.99 8.39
N VAL A 30 -55.75 -46.18 7.19
CA VAL A 30 -54.38 -46.67 6.99
C VAL A 30 -53.51 -45.50 6.55
N LEU A 31 -52.35 -45.36 7.17
CA LEU A 31 -51.36 -44.34 6.83
C LEU A 31 -50.18 -44.99 6.11
N ASP A 32 -49.87 -44.49 4.91
CA ASP A 32 -48.68 -44.87 4.16
C ASP A 32 -47.67 -43.71 4.14
N VAL A 33 -46.60 -43.88 4.91
CA VAL A 33 -45.47 -42.93 4.98
C VAL A 33 -44.29 -43.54 4.21
N PRO A 34 -43.80 -42.92 3.13
CA PRO A 34 -42.83 -43.53 2.21
C PRO A 34 -41.46 -43.90 2.79
N LYS A 35 -41.09 -43.38 3.97
CA LYS A 35 -39.76 -43.56 4.57
C LYS A 35 -39.87 -43.93 6.05
N ALA A 36 -39.11 -44.94 6.48
CA ALA A 36 -39.00 -45.36 7.88
C ALA A 36 -37.96 -44.54 8.68
N THR A 37 -37.22 -43.62 8.05
CA THR A 37 -36.18 -42.82 8.69
C THR A 37 -36.12 -41.44 8.04
N PHE A 38 -36.13 -40.41 8.87
CA PHE A 38 -36.00 -39.01 8.47
C PHE A 38 -34.77 -38.42 9.14
N PHE A 39 -34.17 -37.41 8.50
CA PHE A 39 -33.00 -36.72 9.03
C PHE A 39 -33.30 -35.24 9.21
N GLN A 40 -32.72 -34.66 10.24
CA GLN A 40 -32.77 -33.22 10.49
C GLN A 40 -32.24 -32.46 9.27
N TYR A 41 -32.91 -31.36 8.90
CA TYR A 41 -32.68 -30.47 7.74
C TYR A 41 -33.08 -31.00 6.36
N ASP A 42 -33.42 -32.29 6.24
CA ASP A 42 -33.97 -32.83 5.00
C ASP A 42 -35.27 -32.12 4.64
N LYS A 43 -35.40 -31.77 3.36
CA LYS A 43 -36.67 -31.34 2.79
C LYS A 43 -37.57 -32.56 2.65
N VAL A 44 -38.72 -32.54 3.33
CA VAL A 44 -39.70 -33.63 3.30
C VAL A 44 -40.87 -33.22 2.44
N ASP A 45 -41.17 -34.00 1.39
CA ASP A 45 -42.36 -33.84 0.55
C ASP A 45 -43.53 -34.62 1.15
N TYR A 46 -44.52 -33.87 1.66
CA TYR A 46 -45.72 -34.42 2.28
C TYR A 46 -46.79 -34.80 1.26
N SER A 47 -46.67 -34.36 0.00
CA SER A 47 -47.60 -34.78 -1.06
C SER A 47 -47.50 -36.28 -1.36
N ALA A 48 -46.37 -36.89 -0.99
CA ALA A 48 -46.14 -38.32 -1.09
C ALA A 48 -46.87 -39.13 0.01
N PHE A 49 -47.38 -38.48 1.06
CA PHE A 49 -48.08 -39.17 2.16
C PHE A 49 -49.50 -39.52 1.74
N LYS A 50 -49.94 -40.75 2.02
CA LYS A 50 -51.27 -41.22 1.66
C LYS A 50 -52.05 -41.64 2.89
N VAL A 51 -53.30 -41.21 2.93
CA VAL A 51 -54.30 -41.67 3.90
C VAL A 51 -55.36 -42.44 3.12
N SER A 52 -55.67 -43.66 3.54
CA SER A 52 -56.78 -44.45 2.99
C SER A 52 -57.79 -44.85 4.06
N ASP A 53 -59.06 -45.03 3.67
CA ASP A 53 -60.09 -45.57 4.55
C ASP A 53 -59.95 -47.09 4.76
N ALA A 54 -60.81 -47.67 5.61
CA ALA A 54 -60.84 -49.11 5.90
C ALA A 54 -61.12 -50.01 4.68
N ALA A 55 -61.53 -49.43 3.54
CA ALA A 55 -61.79 -50.11 2.29
C ALA A 55 -60.72 -49.81 1.21
N ASP A 56 -59.57 -49.26 1.61
CA ASP A 56 -58.44 -48.86 0.76
C ASP A 56 -58.75 -47.72 -0.24
N ASN A 57 -59.80 -46.92 -0.02
CA ASN A 57 -60.03 -45.72 -0.83
C ASN A 57 -59.13 -44.58 -0.35
N GLN A 58 -58.45 -43.89 -1.28
CA GLN A 58 -57.60 -42.75 -0.96
C GLN A 58 -58.43 -41.55 -0.51
N VAL A 59 -58.06 -40.96 0.62
CA VAL A 59 -58.61 -39.71 1.17
C VAL A 59 -57.71 -38.56 0.72
N SER A 60 -58.27 -37.53 0.10
CA SER A 60 -57.54 -36.34 -0.36
C SER A 60 -57.65 -35.14 0.58
N ASP A 61 -58.70 -35.09 1.42
CA ASP A 61 -59.09 -33.90 2.15
C ASP A 61 -58.67 -34.05 3.62
N PHE A 62 -57.38 -33.87 3.89
CA PHE A 62 -56.81 -33.90 5.23
C PHE A 62 -55.72 -32.84 5.42
N GLU A 63 -55.57 -32.37 6.65
CA GLU A 63 -54.49 -31.51 7.08
C GLU A 63 -53.42 -32.32 7.81
N ILE A 64 -52.16 -31.94 7.67
CA ILE A 64 -51.04 -32.60 8.36
C ILE A 64 -50.46 -31.64 9.40
N TYR A 65 -50.24 -32.14 10.61
CA TYR A 65 -49.60 -31.41 11.69
C TYR A 65 -48.35 -32.17 12.14
N LEU A 66 -47.27 -31.45 12.40
CA LEU A 66 -46.07 -31.97 13.06
C LEU A 66 -46.00 -31.38 14.47
N ASP A 67 -46.02 -32.22 15.49
CA ASP A 67 -45.98 -31.80 16.91
C ASP A 67 -47.00 -30.67 17.22
N ASN A 68 -48.22 -30.84 16.70
CA ASN A 68 -49.35 -29.89 16.78
C ASN A 68 -49.23 -28.59 15.96
N SER A 69 -48.18 -28.44 15.16
CA SER A 69 -48.04 -27.31 14.22
C SER A 69 -48.53 -27.70 12.84
N LEU A 70 -49.49 -26.96 12.29
CA LEU A 70 -50.04 -27.19 10.95
C LEU A 70 -48.95 -27.03 9.89
N LEU A 71 -48.75 -28.03 9.04
CA LEU A 71 -47.88 -27.98 7.88
C LEU A 71 -48.67 -27.41 6.70
N LYS A 72 -48.44 -26.12 6.39
CA LYS A 72 -49.17 -25.41 5.33
C LYS A 72 -48.60 -25.68 3.93
N ASP A 73 -47.32 -25.98 3.84
CA ASP A 73 -46.60 -26.20 2.59
C ASP A 73 -46.51 -27.68 2.23
N LYS A 74 -46.48 -27.98 0.93
CA LYS A 74 -46.36 -29.36 0.43
C LYS A 74 -44.99 -29.98 0.74
N GLU A 75 -43.99 -29.14 0.96
CA GLU A 75 -42.65 -29.54 1.38
C GLU A 75 -42.20 -28.67 2.54
N SER A 76 -41.54 -29.23 3.55
CA SER A 76 -40.85 -28.43 4.56
C SER A 76 -39.65 -29.15 5.16
N ARG A 77 -38.75 -28.38 5.79
CA ARG A 77 -37.57 -28.92 6.48
C ARG A 77 -37.85 -29.15 7.95
N TRP A 78 -37.28 -30.21 8.51
CA TRP A 78 -37.36 -30.48 9.95
C TRP A 78 -36.15 -29.93 10.68
N LEU A 79 -36.40 -28.92 11.50
CA LEU A 79 -35.35 -28.23 12.26
C LEU A 79 -34.99 -28.96 13.55
N SER A 80 -35.92 -29.72 14.13
CA SER A 80 -35.73 -30.50 15.36
C SER A 80 -35.33 -31.95 15.07
N PHE A 81 -34.76 -32.61 16.08
CA PHE A 81 -34.43 -34.04 16.05
C PHE A 81 -35.02 -34.75 17.28
N GLY A 82 -35.22 -36.06 17.17
CA GLY A 82 -35.83 -36.88 18.22
C GLY A 82 -37.16 -37.52 17.78
N LYS A 83 -38.01 -37.83 18.76
CA LYS A 83 -39.35 -38.35 18.49
C LYS A 83 -40.30 -37.19 18.22
N SER A 84 -41.04 -37.29 17.12
CA SER A 84 -42.10 -36.34 16.76
C SER A 84 -43.37 -37.10 16.38
N VAL A 85 -44.50 -36.41 16.42
CA VAL A 85 -45.81 -36.97 16.07
C VAL A 85 -46.37 -36.24 14.87
N LEU A 86 -46.56 -36.99 13.78
CA LEU A 86 -47.39 -36.54 12.66
C LEU A 86 -48.86 -36.79 13.00
N THR A 87 -49.71 -35.80 12.80
CA THR A 87 -51.17 -35.90 12.97
C THR A 87 -51.85 -35.52 11.67
N PHE A 88 -52.63 -36.44 11.12
CA PHE A 88 -53.47 -36.26 9.94
C PHE A 88 -54.89 -35.99 10.43
N LYS A 89 -55.43 -34.81 10.13
CA LYS A 89 -56.75 -34.39 10.60
C LYS A 89 -57.69 -34.23 9.42
N ILE A 90 -58.83 -34.92 9.47
CA ILE A 90 -59.94 -34.76 8.53
C ILE A 90 -61.02 -33.97 9.26
N ASP A 91 -61.37 -32.79 8.75
CA ASP A 91 -62.26 -31.86 9.45
C ASP A 91 -63.62 -32.50 9.76
N GLY A 92 -64.06 -32.36 11.02
CA GLY A 92 -65.33 -32.92 11.52
C GLY A 92 -65.47 -34.46 11.53
N ILE A 93 -64.45 -35.23 11.14
CA ILE A 93 -64.59 -36.69 10.89
C ILE A 93 -63.67 -37.53 11.77
N ALA A 94 -62.34 -37.34 11.70
CA ALA A 94 -61.37 -38.19 12.38
C ALA A 94 -59.95 -37.58 12.38
N PHE A 95 -59.06 -38.13 13.22
CA PHE A 95 -57.63 -37.88 13.12
C PHE A 95 -56.84 -39.19 13.25
N ALA A 96 -55.70 -39.28 12.58
CA ALA A 96 -54.74 -40.37 12.70
C ALA A 96 -53.38 -39.81 13.10
N THR A 97 -52.67 -40.47 14.00
CA THR A 97 -51.32 -40.07 14.41
C THR A 97 -50.29 -41.11 14.02
N CYS A 98 -49.04 -40.70 13.82
CA CYS A 98 -47.90 -41.58 13.61
C CYS A 98 -46.69 -41.01 14.34
N GLU A 99 -46.09 -41.80 15.23
CA GLU A 99 -44.81 -41.47 15.83
C GLU A 99 -43.71 -41.72 14.80
N ILE A 100 -42.90 -40.70 14.56
CA ILE A 100 -41.75 -40.73 13.66
C ILE A 100 -40.48 -40.42 14.47
N SER A 101 -39.35 -40.92 13.97
CA SER A 101 -38.03 -40.61 14.52
C SER A 101 -37.22 -39.81 13.52
N VAL A 102 -36.72 -38.66 13.97
CA VAL A 102 -35.85 -37.76 13.21
C VAL A 102 -34.44 -37.88 13.75
N SER A 103 -33.53 -38.39 12.93
CA SER A 103 -32.12 -38.52 13.29
C SER A 103 -31.41 -37.18 13.20
N LYS A 104 -30.55 -36.90 14.18
CA LYS A 104 -29.75 -35.67 14.23
C LYS A 104 -28.74 -35.61 13.08
N SER A 105 -28.63 -34.46 12.42
CA SER A 105 -27.59 -34.16 11.44
C SER A 105 -26.46 -33.32 12.08
N SER A 106 -25.26 -33.39 11.52
CA SER A 106 -24.07 -32.65 11.96
C SER A 106 -23.49 -31.78 10.84
N GLU A 107 -22.49 -30.96 11.15
CA GLU A 107 -21.77 -30.14 10.16
C GLU A 107 -22.68 -29.19 9.34
N PHE A 108 -23.78 -28.73 9.93
CA PHE A 108 -24.69 -27.81 9.26
C PHE A 108 -24.00 -26.48 8.94
N LYS A 109 -24.16 -26.02 7.70
CA LYS A 109 -23.76 -24.70 7.22
C LYS A 109 -24.83 -24.18 6.28
N GLU A 110 -25.14 -22.90 6.42
CA GLU A 110 -25.97 -22.15 5.48
C GLU A 110 -25.30 -20.82 5.20
N SER A 111 -25.26 -20.43 3.92
CA SER A 111 -24.69 -19.16 3.47
C SER A 111 -25.49 -18.61 2.29
N LEU A 112 -25.38 -17.31 2.06
CA LEU A 112 -26.00 -16.61 0.93
C LEU A 112 -24.89 -16.15 -0.02
N GLU A 113 -25.10 -16.34 -1.33
CA GLU A 113 -24.15 -15.92 -2.37
C GLU A 113 -24.85 -15.05 -3.42
N VAL A 114 -24.10 -14.08 -3.98
CA VAL A 114 -24.53 -13.31 -5.14
C VAL A 114 -24.09 -14.05 -6.41
N VAL A 115 -25.03 -14.70 -7.09
CA VAL A 115 -24.76 -15.50 -8.29
C VAL A 115 -24.78 -14.64 -9.56
N SER A 116 -25.51 -13.53 -9.53
CA SER A 116 -25.51 -12.51 -10.58
C SER A 116 -25.67 -11.14 -9.96
N TYR A 117 -24.82 -10.19 -10.35
CA TYR A 117 -24.91 -8.80 -9.91
C TYR A 117 -26.02 -8.06 -10.66
N PRO A 118 -26.50 -6.90 -10.13
CA PRO A 118 -27.41 -6.04 -10.87
C PRO A 118 -26.80 -5.62 -12.22
N SER A 119 -27.63 -5.57 -13.24
CA SER A 119 -27.25 -5.15 -14.60
C SER A 119 -26.75 -3.72 -14.66
N LYS A 120 -27.22 -2.87 -13.74
CA LYS A 120 -26.69 -1.53 -13.48
C LYS A 120 -25.96 -1.53 -12.13
N SER A 121 -24.64 -1.37 -12.17
CA SER A 121 -23.82 -1.25 -10.97
C SER A 121 -23.29 0.17 -10.73
N THR A 122 -23.43 1.07 -11.71
CA THR A 122 -22.93 2.47 -11.64
C THR A 122 -24.06 3.49 -11.68
N TYR A 123 -24.00 4.48 -10.79
CA TYR A 123 -25.08 5.43 -10.49
C TYR A 123 -24.56 6.87 -10.43
N GLY A 124 -25.18 7.76 -11.19
CA GLY A 124 -24.94 9.19 -11.10
C GLY A 124 -25.76 9.87 -10.00
N LYS A 125 -25.42 11.13 -9.70
CA LYS A 125 -26.23 11.98 -8.83
C LYS A 125 -27.68 12.05 -9.34
N GLY A 126 -28.63 11.67 -8.50
CA GLY A 126 -30.05 11.62 -8.77
C GLY A 126 -30.54 10.28 -9.31
N ASP A 127 -29.65 9.32 -9.64
CA ASP A 127 -30.07 7.98 -10.03
C ASP A 127 -30.73 7.26 -8.86
N VAL A 128 -31.62 6.33 -9.19
CA VAL A 128 -32.30 5.44 -8.24
C VAL A 128 -31.69 4.05 -8.39
N LEU A 129 -31.50 3.36 -7.27
CA LEU A 129 -31.03 1.98 -7.22
C LEU A 129 -31.88 1.07 -8.13
N ASP A 130 -31.19 0.30 -8.97
CA ASP A 130 -31.78 -0.66 -9.89
C ASP A 130 -31.19 -2.05 -9.63
N LEU A 131 -32.06 -2.95 -9.17
CA LEU A 131 -31.68 -4.32 -8.81
C LEU A 131 -31.97 -5.32 -9.94
N GLU A 132 -32.39 -4.85 -11.11
CA GLU A 132 -32.66 -5.74 -12.24
C GLU A 132 -31.43 -6.57 -12.58
N GLY A 133 -31.57 -7.90 -12.56
CA GLY A 133 -30.48 -8.85 -12.82
C GLY A 133 -29.77 -9.39 -11.59
N LEU A 134 -30.03 -8.85 -10.39
CA LEU A 134 -29.54 -9.41 -9.13
C LEU A 134 -30.14 -10.81 -8.92
N LYS A 135 -29.28 -11.78 -8.60
CA LYS A 135 -29.68 -13.13 -8.19
C LYS A 135 -28.90 -13.58 -6.97
N LEU A 136 -29.63 -14.08 -5.98
CA LEU A 136 -29.08 -14.57 -4.73
C LEU A 136 -29.42 -16.06 -4.58
N GLU A 137 -28.48 -16.86 -4.08
CA GLU A 137 -28.65 -18.29 -3.85
C GLU A 137 -28.28 -18.66 -2.42
N HIS A 138 -29.14 -19.44 -1.77
CA HIS A 138 -28.81 -20.10 -0.51
C HIS A 138 -27.99 -21.34 -0.82
N HIS A 139 -26.89 -21.50 -0.09
CA HIS A 139 -26.09 -22.70 -0.08
C HIS A 139 -26.22 -23.36 1.28
N LEU A 140 -26.88 -24.52 1.31
CA LEU A 140 -27.12 -25.28 2.54
C LEU A 140 -26.41 -26.62 2.46
N SER A 141 -25.65 -26.98 3.49
CA SER A 141 -24.97 -28.27 3.57
C SER A 141 -24.99 -28.85 4.99
N TYR A 142 -25.05 -30.18 5.08
CA TYR A 142 -25.00 -30.92 6.35
C TYR A 142 -24.65 -32.40 6.11
N THR A 143 -24.24 -33.07 7.18
CA THR A 143 -23.94 -34.51 7.19
C THR A 143 -25.00 -35.25 7.99
N ARG A 144 -25.74 -36.16 7.32
CA ARG A 144 -26.73 -37.05 7.95
C ARG A 144 -26.05 -38.05 8.89
N SER A 145 -26.81 -38.62 9.83
CA SER A 145 -26.27 -39.58 10.80
C SER A 145 -25.83 -40.92 10.18
N ASP A 146 -26.24 -41.22 8.95
CA ASP A 146 -25.76 -42.36 8.14
C ASP A 146 -24.45 -42.06 7.38
N LYS A 147 -23.88 -40.87 7.60
CA LYS A 147 -22.65 -40.33 7.00
C LYS A 147 -22.80 -39.84 5.56
N GLU A 148 -24.02 -39.74 5.02
CA GLU A 148 -24.25 -39.08 3.74
C GLU A 148 -24.14 -37.55 3.88
N LYS A 149 -23.41 -36.91 2.97
CA LYS A 149 -23.34 -35.45 2.87
C LYS A 149 -24.42 -34.96 1.93
N VAL A 150 -25.20 -33.99 2.38
CA VAL A 150 -26.25 -33.34 1.60
C VAL A 150 -25.82 -31.91 1.34
N GLN A 151 -26.02 -31.47 0.10
CA GLN A 151 -25.90 -30.09 -0.35
C GLN A 151 -27.18 -29.74 -1.11
N ASP A 152 -27.73 -28.57 -0.82
CA ASP A 152 -28.98 -28.08 -1.37
C ASP A 152 -28.85 -26.59 -1.64
N ASP A 153 -28.87 -26.23 -2.92
CA ASP A 153 -28.64 -24.87 -3.41
C ASP A 153 -29.93 -24.37 -4.08
N PHE A 154 -30.42 -23.19 -3.68
CA PHE A 154 -31.68 -22.65 -4.18
C PHE A 154 -31.72 -21.12 -4.25
N GLU A 155 -32.21 -20.59 -5.37
CA GLU A 155 -32.37 -19.15 -5.59
C GLU A 155 -33.42 -18.57 -4.61
N THR A 156 -33.14 -17.39 -4.05
CA THR A 156 -34.08 -16.64 -3.20
C THR A 156 -34.42 -15.29 -3.83
N SER A 157 -35.72 -14.98 -3.85
CA SER A 157 -36.24 -13.66 -4.22
C SER A 157 -36.86 -12.93 -3.02
N ASP A 158 -36.83 -13.54 -1.83
CA ASP A 158 -37.39 -12.98 -0.60
C ASP A 158 -36.27 -12.39 0.24
N TYR A 159 -35.87 -11.16 -0.09
CA TYR A 159 -34.82 -10.42 0.59
C TYR A 159 -35.18 -8.94 0.69
N THR A 160 -34.59 -8.26 1.66
CA THR A 160 -34.56 -6.80 1.74
C THR A 160 -33.19 -6.29 1.33
N ILE A 161 -33.13 -5.08 0.77
CA ILE A 161 -31.88 -4.37 0.51
C ILE A 161 -31.78 -3.18 1.46
N SER A 162 -30.59 -2.97 1.99
CA SER A 162 -30.22 -1.70 2.61
C SER A 162 -28.94 -1.15 2.00
N VAL A 163 -28.85 0.18 1.86
CA VAL A 163 -27.65 0.89 1.42
C VAL A 163 -27.33 1.96 2.46
N ASP A 164 -26.11 1.96 2.99
CA ASP A 164 -25.67 2.86 4.07
C ASP A 164 -26.60 2.87 5.31
N GLY A 165 -27.23 1.74 5.63
CA GLY A 165 -28.15 1.62 6.76
C GLY A 165 -29.55 2.20 6.54
N ASN A 166 -29.92 2.55 5.30
CA ASN A 166 -31.29 2.91 4.92
C ASN A 166 -32.00 1.72 4.25
N ASP A 167 -33.22 1.40 4.70
CA ASP A 167 -34.06 0.31 4.16
C ASP A 167 -34.71 0.72 2.83
N ASP A 168 -34.54 -0.09 1.79
CA ASP A 168 -34.57 0.50 0.46
C ASP A 168 -35.32 -0.22 -0.67
N ASN A 169 -36.46 0.35 -1.04
CA ASN A 169 -37.09 0.16 -2.36
C ASN A 169 -36.98 1.43 -3.23
N GLY A 170 -36.04 2.35 -2.97
CA GLY A 170 -35.96 3.63 -3.68
C GLY A 170 -34.74 4.50 -3.43
N TYR A 171 -33.55 3.94 -3.19
CA TYR A 171 -32.38 4.68 -2.73
C TYR A 171 -31.94 5.55 -3.86
N ARG A 172 -31.82 6.83 -3.55
CA ARG A 172 -31.40 7.83 -4.51
C ARG A 172 -29.99 8.24 -4.16
N PHE A 173 -29.12 8.22 -5.16
CA PHE A 173 -27.76 8.69 -5.03
C PHE A 173 -27.77 10.22 -5.01
N GLU A 174 -27.96 10.84 -3.83
CA GLU A 174 -28.14 12.30 -3.72
C GLU A 174 -26.82 13.09 -3.75
N GLU A 175 -25.73 12.42 -3.40
CA GLU A 175 -24.39 13.03 -3.32
C GLU A 175 -23.72 13.09 -4.70
N GLU A 176 -22.73 13.97 -4.82
CA GLU A 176 -21.91 14.12 -6.01
C GLU A 176 -20.49 13.72 -5.67
N GLY A 177 -19.92 12.75 -6.39
CA GLY A 177 -18.59 12.23 -6.11
C GLY A 177 -18.43 10.79 -6.56
N TYR A 178 -17.27 10.24 -6.27
CA TYR A 178 -16.98 8.84 -6.48
C TYR A 178 -16.93 8.12 -5.14
N ALA A 179 -17.89 7.25 -4.90
CA ALA A 179 -17.96 6.45 -3.70
C ALA A 179 -18.41 5.03 -4.08
N ILE A 180 -17.81 4.03 -3.44
CA ILE A 180 -18.39 2.69 -3.43
C ILE A 180 -19.38 2.66 -2.27
N LYS A 181 -20.65 2.48 -2.60
CA LYS A 181 -21.70 2.17 -1.64
C LYS A 181 -21.84 0.64 -1.56
N TYR A 182 -22.18 0.11 -0.39
CA TYR A 182 -22.44 -1.32 -0.24
C TYR A 182 -23.92 -1.54 -0.02
N ALA A 183 -24.55 -2.29 -0.92
CA ALA A 183 -25.87 -2.85 -0.72
C ALA A 183 -25.74 -4.13 0.11
N ILE A 184 -26.52 -4.24 1.17
CA ILE A 184 -26.64 -5.43 1.99
C ILE A 184 -27.98 -6.07 1.67
N ALA A 185 -27.95 -7.24 1.03
CA ALA A 185 -29.13 -8.09 0.90
C ALA A 185 -29.27 -8.93 2.16
N THR A 186 -30.45 -8.91 2.77
CA THR A 186 -30.77 -9.70 3.96
C THR A 186 -31.99 -10.56 3.70
N THR A 187 -31.87 -11.85 3.99
CA THR A 187 -32.97 -12.83 3.96
C THR A 187 -32.98 -13.61 5.26
N LYS A 188 -33.91 -14.56 5.41
CA LYS A 188 -34.00 -15.43 6.59
C LYS A 188 -33.35 -16.78 6.30
N ASP A 189 -32.49 -17.24 7.20
CA ASP A 189 -32.00 -18.61 7.20
C ASP A 189 -33.13 -19.61 7.55
N ILE A 190 -32.87 -20.91 7.49
CA ILE A 190 -33.89 -21.92 7.79
C ILE A 190 -34.39 -21.89 9.26
N PHE A 191 -33.70 -21.18 10.16
CA PHE A 191 -34.09 -21.00 11.57
C PHE A 191 -34.81 -19.66 11.82
N GLY A 192 -34.94 -18.81 10.80
CA GLY A 192 -35.55 -17.48 10.90
C GLY A 192 -34.61 -16.38 11.39
N ALA A 193 -33.31 -16.65 11.48
CA ALA A 193 -32.28 -15.63 11.75
C ALA A 193 -31.90 -14.89 10.46
N ASP A 194 -31.33 -13.69 10.60
CA ASP A 194 -30.88 -12.90 9.44
C ASP A 194 -29.62 -13.53 8.81
N LEU A 195 -29.68 -13.72 7.50
CA LEU A 195 -28.57 -14.12 6.66
C LEU A 195 -28.35 -13.02 5.64
N SER A 196 -27.16 -12.40 5.67
CA SER A 196 -26.86 -11.21 4.87
C SER A 196 -25.64 -11.40 3.98
N ILE A 197 -25.66 -10.78 2.81
CA ILE A 197 -24.55 -10.69 1.87
C ILE A 197 -24.42 -9.25 1.38
N SER A 198 -23.20 -8.76 1.20
CA SER A 198 -22.98 -7.42 0.66
C SER A 198 -22.47 -7.46 -0.78
N PHE A 199 -22.88 -6.47 -1.58
CA PHE A 199 -22.38 -6.25 -2.93
C PHE A 199 -22.19 -4.75 -3.21
N PRO A 200 -21.22 -4.38 -4.06
CA PRO A 200 -20.89 -3.00 -4.32
C PRO A 200 -21.87 -2.33 -5.28
N LEU A 201 -22.04 -1.03 -5.10
CA LEU A 201 -22.68 -0.09 -6.03
C LEU A 201 -21.70 1.08 -6.21
N TYR A 202 -21.47 1.49 -7.45
CA TYR A 202 -20.50 2.52 -7.80
C TYR A 202 -21.21 3.84 -8.04
N GLN A 203 -20.87 4.86 -7.28
CA GLN A 203 -21.32 6.22 -7.56
C GLN A 203 -20.32 6.86 -8.53
N SER A 204 -20.82 7.35 -9.67
CA SER A 204 -20.04 8.07 -10.67
C SER A 204 -20.42 9.55 -10.66
N ALA A 205 -19.42 10.44 -10.81
CA ALA A 205 -19.70 11.85 -11.05
C ALA A 205 -20.43 12.04 -12.40
N SER A 206 -21.39 12.97 -12.46
CA SER A 206 -22.31 13.14 -13.61
C SER A 206 -21.61 13.57 -14.92
N SER A 207 -20.42 14.14 -14.83
CA SER A 207 -19.46 14.34 -15.91
C SER A 207 -18.39 15.27 -15.37
N LYS A 208 -17.14 14.83 -15.32
CA LYS A 208 -16.00 15.74 -15.42
C LYS A 208 -14.83 14.95 -15.96
N SER A 209 -14.16 15.54 -16.95
CA SER A 209 -12.74 15.31 -17.17
C SER A 209 -12.08 15.28 -15.79
N PHE A 210 -11.34 14.22 -15.50
CA PHE A 210 -10.38 14.22 -14.42
C PHE A 210 -9.29 15.22 -14.79
N GLU A 211 -9.57 16.51 -14.57
CA GLU A 211 -8.57 17.56 -14.59
C GLU A 211 -7.83 17.47 -13.26
N THR A 212 -6.52 17.27 -13.33
CA THR A 212 -5.59 17.30 -12.19
C THR A 212 -5.96 18.48 -11.30
N LYS A 213 -6.41 18.21 -10.06
CA LYS A 213 -6.70 19.28 -9.10
C LYS A 213 -5.40 20.03 -8.84
N LYS A 214 -5.22 21.18 -9.49
CA LYS A 214 -4.17 22.12 -9.11
C LYS A 214 -4.51 22.65 -7.73
N ILE A 215 -3.74 22.23 -6.74
CA ILE A 215 -3.76 22.87 -5.43
C ILE A 215 -3.10 24.24 -5.62
N ILE A 216 -3.90 25.23 -5.99
CA ILE A 216 -3.46 26.63 -6.07
C ILE A 216 -3.36 27.11 -4.63
N ASP A 217 -2.13 27.22 -4.15
CA ASP A 217 -1.86 27.78 -2.84
C ASP A 217 -1.66 29.29 -2.95
N SER A 218 -2.67 30.06 -2.56
CA SER A 218 -2.56 31.52 -2.51
C SER A 218 -2.13 32.04 -1.13
N GLU A 219 -2.00 31.19 -0.12
CA GLU A 219 -1.66 31.58 1.27
C GLU A 219 -0.92 30.45 2.01
N GLU A 220 0.36 30.24 1.67
CA GLU A 220 1.24 29.34 2.44
C GLU A 220 1.69 30.02 3.75
N LYS A 221 1.53 29.32 4.88
CA LYS A 221 1.72 29.88 6.24
C LYS A 221 2.89 29.31 7.03
N TYR A 222 3.51 28.21 6.59
CA TYR A 222 4.69 27.68 7.26
C TYR A 222 5.91 28.47 6.81
N GLU A 223 6.43 29.29 7.72
CA GLU A 223 7.72 29.95 7.55
C GLU A 223 8.78 29.07 8.21
N TRP A 224 9.80 28.68 7.45
CA TRP A 224 11.00 28.11 8.06
C TRP A 224 11.50 29.10 9.11
N SER A 225 11.81 28.60 10.30
CA SER A 225 12.60 29.34 11.27
C SER A 225 13.95 29.62 10.62
N GLU A 226 14.10 30.81 10.04
CA GLU A 226 15.40 31.35 9.64
C GLU A 226 16.11 31.80 10.93
N GLU A 227 16.46 30.84 11.79
CA GLU A 227 17.41 31.11 12.85
C GLU A 227 18.67 31.63 12.17
N GLY A 228 18.98 32.92 12.37
CA GLY A 228 20.17 33.58 11.82
C GLY A 228 21.48 33.07 12.41
N GLU A 229 21.48 31.84 12.90
CA GLU A 229 22.63 31.11 13.37
C GLU A 229 23.51 30.71 12.20
N LYS A 230 24.82 30.77 12.42
CA LYS A 230 25.80 30.59 11.36
C LYS A 230 26.97 29.78 11.83
N MET A 231 27.39 28.85 10.99
CA MET A 231 28.61 28.10 11.17
C MET A 231 29.73 28.73 10.35
N LYS A 232 30.80 29.13 11.02
CA LYS A 232 32.01 29.62 10.38
C LYS A 232 33.05 28.52 10.33
N VAL A 233 33.52 28.20 9.13
CA VAL A 233 34.48 27.11 8.88
C VAL A 233 35.74 27.66 8.25
N ARG A 234 36.89 27.26 8.78
CA ARG A 234 38.20 27.48 8.16
C ARG A 234 38.67 26.21 7.49
N PHE A 235 38.99 26.30 6.21
CA PHE A 235 39.56 25.21 5.43
C PHE A 235 41.05 25.46 5.20
N SER A 236 41.83 24.38 5.17
CA SER A 236 43.26 24.43 4.85
C SER A 236 43.69 23.19 4.09
N ARG A 237 44.65 23.34 3.18
CA ARG A 237 45.14 22.24 2.33
C ARG A 237 46.66 22.21 2.27
N SER A 238 47.26 21.04 2.49
CA SER A 238 48.71 20.85 2.36
C SER A 238 49.18 20.98 0.91
N ASN A 239 48.44 20.40 -0.04
CA ASN A 239 48.68 20.53 -1.48
C ASN A 239 47.87 21.70 -2.06
N LYS A 240 48.46 22.90 -2.08
CA LYS A 240 47.76 24.10 -2.58
C LYS A 240 47.37 23.95 -4.04
N ALA A 241 46.07 23.97 -4.32
CA ALA A 241 45.55 24.07 -5.67
C ALA A 241 45.98 25.41 -6.29
N GLU A 242 46.39 25.40 -7.56
CA GLU A 242 46.56 26.64 -8.33
C GLU A 242 45.18 27.19 -8.69
N GLY A 243 44.89 28.44 -8.30
CA GLY A 243 43.64 29.13 -8.68
C GLY A 243 42.79 29.57 -7.49
N LYS A 244 41.47 29.57 -7.68
CA LYS A 244 40.49 30.04 -6.70
C LYS A 244 40.34 29.01 -5.57
N SER A 245 40.37 29.46 -4.31
CA SER A 245 40.24 28.56 -3.15
C SER A 245 38.85 27.94 -2.99
N PHE A 246 37.79 28.58 -3.48
CA PHE A 246 36.43 28.04 -3.45
C PHE A 246 35.54 28.68 -4.52
N TYR A 247 34.45 28.01 -4.87
CA TYR A 247 33.34 28.55 -5.68
C TYR A 247 32.08 28.62 -4.82
N ALA A 248 31.36 29.74 -4.89
CA ALA A 248 30.07 29.90 -4.21
C ALA A 248 28.93 29.25 -5.03
N PRO A 249 27.76 28.95 -4.43
CA PRO A 249 26.66 28.28 -5.11
C PRO A 249 26.20 28.95 -6.43
N GLU A 250 26.27 30.28 -6.52
CA GLU A 250 25.94 31.05 -7.73
C GLU A 250 26.93 30.83 -8.88
N GLU A 251 28.14 30.37 -8.58
CA GLU A 251 29.18 30.01 -9.54
C GLU A 251 29.16 28.52 -9.91
N VAL A 252 28.18 27.77 -9.40
CA VAL A 252 28.00 26.34 -9.65
C VAL A 252 26.84 26.11 -10.62
N ASN A 253 27.13 25.30 -11.62
CA ASN A 253 26.16 24.67 -12.50
C ASN A 253 25.94 23.21 -12.04
N LEU A 254 24.68 22.88 -11.74
CA LEU A 254 24.20 21.55 -11.37
C LEU A 254 23.10 21.08 -12.33
N ASP A 255 23.29 21.35 -13.62
CA ASP A 255 22.42 20.86 -14.68
C ASP A 255 22.55 19.34 -14.83
N TYR A 256 23.65 18.75 -14.35
CA TYR A 256 23.81 17.30 -14.25
C TYR A 256 23.39 16.79 -12.86
N ASN A 257 22.23 16.15 -12.80
CA ASN A 257 21.53 15.59 -11.63
C ASN A 257 20.85 14.25 -12.01
N LEU A 258 20.03 13.67 -11.13
CA LEU A 258 19.35 12.38 -11.39
C LEU A 258 18.50 12.39 -12.67
N ASN A 259 17.69 13.42 -12.90
CA ASN A 259 16.87 13.53 -14.13
C ASN A 259 17.76 13.47 -15.38
N SER A 260 18.83 14.28 -15.40
CA SER A 260 19.76 14.29 -16.53
C SER A 260 20.56 12.99 -16.67
N PHE A 261 20.89 12.31 -15.56
CA PHE A 261 21.63 11.05 -15.58
C PHE A 261 20.82 9.98 -16.30
N MET A 262 19.51 9.91 -16.06
CA MET A 262 18.62 8.98 -16.75
C MET A 262 18.49 9.31 -18.25
N ASP A 263 18.39 10.60 -18.62
CA ASP A 263 18.38 11.03 -20.04
C ASP A 263 19.66 10.62 -20.81
N HIS A 264 20.79 10.51 -20.10
CA HIS A 264 22.07 10.11 -20.68
C HIS A 264 22.28 8.58 -20.66
N ASN A 265 21.41 7.84 -19.97
CA ASN A 265 21.52 6.40 -19.77
C ASN A 265 20.74 5.61 -20.83
N ALA A 266 21.32 4.52 -21.33
CA ALA A 266 20.72 3.70 -22.37
C ALA A 266 19.70 2.64 -21.86
N ILE A 267 19.53 2.51 -20.54
CA ILE A 267 18.81 1.38 -19.92
C ILE A 267 17.29 1.57 -19.79
N GLY A 268 16.75 2.72 -20.23
CA GLY A 268 15.31 2.91 -20.42
C GLY A 268 14.45 3.00 -19.15
N LEU A 269 15.05 3.04 -17.96
CA LEU A 269 14.35 3.42 -16.74
C LEU A 269 14.30 4.96 -16.69
N TYR A 270 13.13 5.54 -16.54
CA TYR A 270 12.98 6.97 -16.28
C TYR A 270 12.65 7.18 -14.80
N GLN A 271 12.75 8.37 -14.27
CA GLN A 271 12.39 8.67 -12.88
C GLN A 271 11.36 9.77 -12.88
N THR A 272 10.58 9.85 -11.81
CA THR A 272 9.66 10.96 -11.60
C THR A 272 10.46 12.27 -11.59
N PRO A 273 10.02 13.32 -12.32
CA PRO A 273 10.68 14.61 -12.30
C PRO A 273 10.86 15.12 -10.87
N SER A 274 12.07 15.57 -10.55
CA SER A 274 12.40 16.07 -9.20
C SER A 274 12.18 17.56 -8.99
N ILE A 275 11.75 18.30 -10.01
CA ILE A 275 11.56 19.76 -9.98
C ILE A 275 10.29 20.10 -10.76
N GLY A 276 9.58 21.13 -10.32
CA GLY A 276 8.37 21.64 -10.94
C GLY A 276 7.11 21.19 -10.23
N GLU A 277 5.98 21.35 -10.92
CA GLU A 277 4.68 20.84 -10.50
C GLU A 277 4.49 19.46 -11.13
N VAL A 278 4.58 18.41 -10.31
CA VAL A 278 4.70 17.02 -10.76
C VAL A 278 3.45 16.23 -10.37
N PRO A 279 2.62 15.79 -11.34
CA PRO A 279 1.43 14.99 -11.07
C PRO A 279 1.74 13.57 -10.58
N LEU A 280 1.05 13.14 -9.52
CA LEU A 280 1.00 11.76 -9.04
C LEU A 280 -0.41 11.20 -9.20
N LEU A 281 -0.52 10.03 -9.83
CA LEU A 281 -1.74 9.24 -9.84
C LEU A 281 -1.75 8.30 -8.64
N VAL A 282 -2.73 8.43 -7.74
CA VAL A 282 -2.84 7.57 -6.55
C VAL A 282 -4.06 6.68 -6.68
N VAL A 283 -3.88 5.37 -6.71
CA VAL A 283 -4.94 4.37 -6.86
C VAL A 283 -5.06 3.51 -5.60
N PRO A 284 -6.10 3.72 -4.76
CA PRO A 284 -6.43 2.81 -3.67
C PRO A 284 -6.94 1.47 -4.20
N VAL A 285 -6.28 0.37 -3.84
CA VAL A 285 -6.58 -0.98 -4.35
C VAL A 285 -7.31 -1.81 -3.30
N VAL A 286 -8.51 -2.30 -3.63
CA VAL A 286 -9.30 -3.18 -2.76
C VAL A 286 -9.08 -4.62 -3.17
N LEU A 287 -8.26 -5.32 -2.39
CA LEU A 287 -8.02 -6.75 -2.55
C LEU A 287 -9.18 -7.58 -1.98
N ASN A 288 -9.42 -8.77 -2.55
CA ASN A 288 -10.48 -9.66 -2.07
C ASN A 288 -10.31 -9.99 -0.59
N GLY A 289 -11.37 -9.79 0.20
CA GLY A 289 -11.39 -9.97 1.65
C GLY A 289 -11.12 -8.69 2.46
N PHE A 290 -10.84 -7.57 1.79
CA PHE A 290 -10.58 -6.26 2.42
C PHE A 290 -11.64 -5.19 2.06
N GLU A 291 -12.76 -5.60 1.46
CA GLU A 291 -13.83 -4.71 1.03
C GLU A 291 -14.40 -3.85 2.16
N SER A 292 -14.48 -4.40 3.39
CA SER A 292 -14.99 -3.68 4.56
C SER A 292 -14.10 -2.50 4.98
N ALA A 293 -12.80 -2.55 4.67
CA ALA A 293 -11.85 -1.48 4.97
C ALA A 293 -11.83 -0.38 3.89
N ALA A 294 -12.49 -0.59 2.75
CA ALA A 294 -12.60 0.39 1.67
C ALA A 294 -13.70 1.44 1.97
N THR A 295 -13.53 2.19 3.06
CA THR A 295 -14.50 3.19 3.53
C THR A 295 -14.19 4.58 2.97
N PRO A 296 -15.18 5.50 2.92
CA PRO A 296 -14.93 6.90 2.60
C PRO A 296 -13.94 7.58 3.55
N GLU A 297 -13.92 7.18 4.83
CA GLU A 297 -12.96 7.70 5.82
C GLU A 297 -11.53 7.30 5.48
N ASN A 298 -11.28 6.03 5.14
CA ASN A 298 -9.95 5.57 4.74
C ASN A 298 -9.51 6.21 3.42
N HIS A 299 -10.43 6.43 2.49
CA HIS A 299 -10.13 7.13 1.24
C HIS A 299 -9.69 8.57 1.50
N LEU A 300 -10.43 9.30 2.35
CA LEU A 300 -10.08 10.66 2.74
C LEU A 300 -8.74 10.72 3.49
N LYS A 301 -8.41 9.72 4.32
CA LYS A 301 -7.09 9.64 4.96
C LYS A 301 -5.97 9.49 3.93
N ILE A 302 -6.15 8.66 2.91
CA ILE A 302 -5.20 8.52 1.81
C ILE A 302 -5.07 9.88 1.07
N GLU A 303 -6.18 10.53 0.72
CA GLU A 303 -6.15 11.86 0.07
C GLU A 303 -5.39 12.89 0.90
N LYS A 304 -5.61 12.91 2.23
CA LYS A 304 -4.90 13.81 3.13
C LYS A 304 -3.41 13.49 3.24
N ALA A 305 -3.05 12.21 3.36
CA ALA A 305 -1.66 11.77 3.46
C ALA A 305 -0.84 12.15 2.21
N PHE A 306 -1.45 12.14 1.02
CA PHE A 306 -0.76 12.54 -0.21
C PHE A 306 -0.78 14.05 -0.43
N PHE A 307 -1.95 14.70 -0.29
CA PHE A 307 -2.20 16.01 -0.89
C PHE A 307 -2.80 17.06 0.07
N SER A 308 -2.95 16.77 1.38
CA SER A 308 -3.41 17.82 2.29
C SER A 308 -2.38 18.96 2.40
N LYS A 309 -2.89 20.16 2.62
CA LYS A 309 -2.05 21.34 2.86
C LYS A 309 -1.44 21.29 4.26
N THR A 310 -0.30 21.94 4.43
CA THR A 310 0.12 22.48 5.72
C THR A 310 -0.90 23.49 6.25
N GLY A 311 -1.42 23.24 7.45
CA GLY A 311 -2.08 24.28 8.25
C GLY A 311 -3.52 24.62 7.88
N SER A 312 -4.46 23.77 8.32
CA SER A 312 -5.61 24.31 9.07
C SER A 312 -5.61 23.92 10.56
N GLU A 313 -4.82 22.91 10.96
CA GLU A 313 -4.85 22.36 12.32
C GLU A 313 -3.48 22.10 12.98
N THR A 314 -2.34 22.18 12.28
CA THR A 314 -0.99 21.94 12.85
C THR A 314 0.10 22.87 12.27
N ASP A 315 1.15 23.12 13.08
CA ASP A 315 2.34 23.94 12.76
C ASP A 315 3.49 23.12 12.10
N SER A 316 3.21 22.00 11.43
CA SER A 316 4.25 21.07 10.95
C SER A 316 4.21 20.82 9.42
N PRO A 317 5.36 20.92 8.73
CA PRO A 317 5.47 20.86 7.26
C PRO A 317 5.36 19.46 6.66
N VAL A 318 5.10 18.45 7.48
CA VAL A 318 5.12 17.02 7.11
C VAL A 318 3.74 16.36 7.18
N GLY A 319 2.68 17.17 7.22
CA GLY A 319 1.29 16.70 7.24
C GLY A 319 0.83 16.00 5.96
N SER A 320 1.63 16.00 4.88
CA SER A 320 1.39 15.24 3.65
C SER A 320 2.69 15.03 2.88
N LEU A 321 2.71 14.05 1.98
CA LEU A 321 3.80 13.82 1.02
C LEU A 321 4.08 15.08 0.19
N SER A 322 3.03 15.71 -0.36
CA SER A 322 3.17 16.92 -1.17
C SER A 322 3.83 18.06 -0.37
N SER A 323 3.40 18.25 0.87
CA SER A 323 3.98 19.25 1.77
C SER A 323 5.44 18.94 2.10
N TYR A 324 5.76 17.69 2.45
CA TYR A 324 7.13 17.28 2.75
C TYR A 324 8.09 17.67 1.62
N TYR A 325 7.81 17.21 0.41
CA TYR A 325 8.66 17.49 -0.74
C TYR A 325 8.68 18.97 -1.10
N TYR A 326 7.56 19.68 -0.93
CA TYR A 326 7.51 21.10 -1.17
C TYR A 326 8.48 21.88 -0.29
N TYR A 327 8.49 21.64 1.02
CA TYR A 327 9.43 22.33 1.89
C TYR A 327 10.85 21.75 1.76
N SER A 328 11.03 20.43 1.77
CA SER A 328 12.36 19.79 1.67
C SER A 328 13.14 20.23 0.41
N SER A 329 12.43 20.45 -0.70
CA SER A 329 13.00 20.92 -1.96
C SER A 329 13.20 22.43 -2.06
N PHE A 330 12.95 23.19 -0.98
CA PHE A 330 12.96 24.66 -1.01
C PHE A 330 11.98 25.22 -2.05
N HIS A 331 10.78 24.62 -2.11
CA HIS A 331 9.68 24.97 -3.00
C HIS A 331 9.96 24.70 -4.49
N LYS A 332 10.99 23.89 -4.80
CA LYS A 332 11.35 23.54 -6.18
C LYS A 332 10.53 22.40 -6.75
N LEU A 333 10.06 21.50 -5.91
CA LEU A 333 9.20 20.37 -6.27
C LEU A 333 7.85 20.50 -5.58
N ARG A 334 6.78 20.32 -6.32
CA ARG A 334 5.43 20.23 -5.78
C ARG A 334 4.71 19.06 -6.41
N PHE A 335 4.43 18.04 -5.60
CA PHE A 335 3.57 16.96 -6.04
C PHE A 335 2.11 17.41 -6.03
N VAL A 336 1.42 17.26 -7.16
CA VAL A 336 -0.02 17.51 -7.31
C VAL A 336 -0.69 16.23 -7.78
N GLY A 337 -2.00 16.17 -7.76
CA GLY A 337 -2.69 14.97 -8.24
C GLY A 337 -4.03 14.76 -7.58
N GLU A 338 -4.50 13.53 -7.69
CA GLU A 338 -5.73 13.08 -7.06
C GLU A 338 -5.65 11.62 -6.67
N VAL A 339 -6.46 11.26 -5.68
CA VAL A 339 -6.71 9.87 -5.30
C VAL A 339 -7.94 9.39 -6.08
N THR A 340 -7.77 8.38 -6.92
CA THR A 340 -8.87 7.79 -7.68
C THR A 340 -9.89 7.18 -6.74
N PRO A 341 -11.09 6.81 -7.23
CA PRO A 341 -11.96 5.89 -6.52
C PRO A 341 -11.22 4.58 -6.23
N TYR A 342 -11.77 3.76 -5.32
CA TYR A 342 -11.22 2.43 -5.06
C TYR A 342 -11.24 1.56 -6.32
N PHE A 343 -10.08 1.03 -6.69
CA PHE A 343 -9.93 0.03 -7.72
C PHE A 343 -10.03 -1.37 -7.10
N ASN A 344 -11.07 -2.13 -7.42
CA ASN A 344 -11.15 -3.55 -7.06
C ASN A 344 -10.90 -4.41 -8.30
N PRO A 345 -9.69 -4.95 -8.49
CA PRO A 345 -9.34 -5.62 -9.73
C PRO A 345 -10.28 -6.78 -10.08
N THR A 346 -10.68 -7.61 -9.11
CA THR A 346 -11.59 -8.73 -9.34
C THR A 346 -12.95 -8.27 -9.86
N LYS A 347 -13.51 -7.20 -9.26
CA LYS A 347 -14.81 -6.64 -9.67
C LYS A 347 -14.76 -5.96 -11.04
N GLU A 348 -13.60 -5.41 -11.40
CA GLU A 348 -13.33 -4.84 -12.72
C GLU A 348 -12.98 -5.92 -13.77
N GLY A 349 -13.10 -7.20 -13.43
CA GLY A 349 -12.91 -8.33 -14.35
C GLY A 349 -11.48 -8.88 -14.44
N TYR A 350 -10.54 -8.33 -13.67
CA TYR A 350 -9.15 -8.81 -13.58
C TYR A 350 -9.05 -9.99 -12.60
N MET A 351 -9.62 -11.14 -12.98
CA MET A 351 -9.74 -12.33 -12.10
C MET A 351 -8.40 -12.92 -11.62
N GLY A 352 -7.28 -12.55 -12.25
CA GLY A 352 -5.93 -12.97 -11.86
C GLY A 352 -5.51 -12.51 -10.45
N TYR A 353 -6.21 -11.54 -9.88
CA TYR A 353 -5.94 -10.98 -8.54
C TYR A 353 -6.89 -11.49 -7.44
N SER A 354 -7.74 -12.47 -7.76
CA SER A 354 -8.79 -12.97 -6.86
C SER A 354 -8.28 -13.62 -5.57
N ASN A 355 -7.01 -14.04 -5.53
CA ASN A 355 -6.37 -14.61 -4.35
C ASN A 355 -5.09 -13.81 -3.98
N PRO A 356 -5.19 -12.84 -3.06
CA PRO A 356 -4.02 -12.07 -2.60
C PRO A 356 -2.89 -12.94 -2.03
N ARG A 357 -3.19 -14.14 -1.51
CA ARG A 357 -2.17 -15.07 -0.99
C ARG A 357 -1.31 -15.71 -2.08
N SER A 358 -1.66 -15.58 -3.36
CA SER A 358 -0.81 -16.06 -4.47
C SER A 358 0.03 -14.96 -5.09
N PHE A 359 0.07 -13.76 -4.51
CA PHE A 359 0.85 -12.65 -5.06
C PHE A 359 2.35 -12.96 -4.96
N SER A 360 3.02 -12.74 -6.08
CA SER A 360 4.49 -12.76 -6.18
C SER A 360 5.01 -11.32 -6.24
N LEU A 361 6.33 -11.13 -6.18
CA LEU A 361 6.95 -9.81 -6.34
C LEU A 361 6.61 -9.12 -7.68
N ASN A 362 6.27 -9.89 -8.71
CA ASN A 362 5.89 -9.34 -10.03
C ASN A 362 4.40 -8.98 -10.12
N THR A 363 3.58 -9.43 -9.17
CA THR A 363 2.13 -9.24 -9.22
C THR A 363 1.74 -7.76 -9.11
N PRO A 364 2.33 -6.94 -8.21
CA PRO A 364 2.04 -5.52 -8.16
C PRO A 364 2.37 -4.75 -9.45
N ALA A 365 3.44 -5.12 -10.17
CA ALA A 365 3.76 -4.49 -11.45
C ALA A 365 2.69 -4.73 -12.52
N SER A 366 2.19 -5.97 -12.61
CA SER A 366 1.06 -6.29 -13.49
C SER A 366 -0.20 -5.53 -13.08
N LEU A 367 -0.46 -5.46 -11.76
CA LEU A 367 -1.61 -4.76 -11.21
C LEU A 367 -1.56 -3.25 -11.44
N ALA A 368 -0.37 -2.64 -11.40
CA ALA A 368 -0.16 -1.23 -11.71
C ALA A 368 -0.49 -0.91 -13.17
N MET A 369 -0.13 -1.78 -14.10
CA MET A 369 -0.53 -1.64 -15.50
C MET A 369 -2.05 -1.77 -15.68
N ASP A 370 -2.68 -2.73 -15.02
CA ASP A 370 -4.14 -2.93 -15.08
C ASP A 370 -4.90 -1.77 -14.38
N ALA A 371 -4.35 -1.21 -13.30
CA ALA A 371 -4.88 -0.03 -12.62
C ALA A 371 -4.80 1.21 -13.53
N LEU A 372 -3.67 1.44 -14.21
CA LEU A 372 -3.53 2.54 -15.17
C LEU A 372 -4.51 2.38 -16.34
N LYS A 373 -4.66 1.15 -16.84
CA LYS A 373 -5.65 0.82 -17.88
C LYS A 373 -7.07 1.10 -17.40
N TRP A 374 -7.42 0.68 -16.18
CA TRP A 374 -8.73 0.95 -15.57
C TRP A 374 -8.98 2.45 -15.41
N ALA A 375 -7.99 3.21 -14.91
CA ALA A 375 -8.08 4.66 -14.79
C ALA A 375 -8.35 5.32 -16.16
N LYS A 376 -7.67 4.85 -17.21
CA LYS A 376 -7.88 5.36 -18.56
C LYS A 376 -9.22 4.96 -19.17
N GLU A 377 -9.58 3.68 -19.13
CA GLU A 377 -10.70 3.14 -19.90
C GLU A 377 -12.03 3.24 -19.14
N THR A 378 -12.02 2.95 -17.84
CA THR A 378 -13.23 2.95 -17.00
C THR A 378 -13.50 4.34 -16.45
N LEU A 379 -12.49 5.01 -15.88
CA LEU A 379 -12.66 6.37 -15.36
C LEU A 379 -12.56 7.44 -16.46
N GLN A 380 -12.07 7.10 -17.66
CA GLN A 380 -11.86 8.08 -18.73
C GLN A 380 -10.94 9.23 -18.31
N MET A 381 -9.92 8.92 -17.49
CA MET A 381 -8.91 9.90 -17.06
C MET A 381 -8.07 10.37 -18.24
N ASP A 382 -7.77 11.67 -18.25
CA ASP A 382 -6.84 12.25 -19.22
C ASP A 382 -5.40 12.10 -18.71
N LEU A 383 -4.77 11.01 -19.13
CA LEU A 383 -3.39 10.70 -18.75
C LEU A 383 -2.37 11.69 -19.34
N ASP A 384 -2.73 12.51 -20.33
CA ASP A 384 -1.85 13.59 -20.84
C ASP A 384 -1.41 14.53 -19.71
N SER A 385 -2.31 14.77 -18.76
CA SER A 385 -2.03 15.65 -17.61
C SER A 385 -1.08 15.06 -16.57
N TYR A 386 -0.62 13.82 -16.75
CA TYR A 386 0.25 13.08 -15.83
C TYR A 386 1.68 12.88 -16.36
N ASP A 387 2.05 13.45 -17.51
CA ASP A 387 3.38 13.36 -18.14
C ASP A 387 4.01 14.77 -18.23
N SER A 388 4.40 15.38 -17.10
CA SER A 388 4.70 16.83 -17.08
C SER A 388 5.97 17.20 -17.86
N ASP A 389 6.89 16.27 -18.06
CA ASP A 389 8.14 16.50 -18.79
C ASP A 389 8.10 16.05 -20.27
N ASN A 390 7.03 15.38 -20.70
CA ASN A 390 6.77 14.90 -22.07
C ASN A 390 7.70 13.76 -22.51
N ASP A 391 8.13 12.91 -21.58
CA ASP A 391 8.96 11.74 -21.87
C ASP A 391 8.15 10.53 -22.39
N GLY A 392 6.82 10.63 -22.36
CA GLY A 392 5.89 9.58 -22.80
C GLY A 392 5.54 8.58 -21.70
N PHE A 393 5.92 8.83 -20.46
CA PHE A 393 5.51 8.10 -19.27
C PHE A 393 4.65 8.96 -18.36
N ILE A 394 3.84 8.34 -17.52
CA ILE A 394 3.26 9.07 -16.40
C ILE A 394 4.35 9.31 -15.36
N ASP A 395 4.40 10.52 -14.82
CA ASP A 395 5.44 10.98 -13.91
C ASP A 395 5.52 10.10 -12.67
N GLY A 396 4.37 9.67 -12.11
CA GLY A 396 4.36 8.73 -10.99
C GLY A 396 3.00 8.07 -10.74
N LEU A 397 3.03 6.78 -10.40
CA LEU A 397 1.87 6.01 -9.96
C LEU A 397 2.10 5.46 -8.56
N TRP A 398 1.11 5.65 -7.70
CA TRP A 398 1.04 5.07 -6.37
C TRP A 398 -0.12 4.10 -6.28
N LEU A 399 0.17 2.87 -5.85
CA LEU A 399 -0.84 1.89 -5.46
C LEU A 399 -0.87 1.76 -3.94
N ILE A 400 -2.02 2.06 -3.34
CA ILE A 400 -2.25 1.88 -1.91
C ILE A 400 -3.21 0.72 -1.71
N TYR A 401 -2.70 -0.47 -1.40
CA TYR A 401 -3.59 -1.58 -1.13
C TYR A 401 -4.23 -1.46 0.25
N ILE A 402 -5.54 -1.68 0.26
CA ILE A 402 -6.34 -1.60 1.48
C ILE A 402 -6.16 -2.89 2.26
N GLU A 403 -5.75 -2.71 3.51
CA GLU A 403 -5.63 -3.78 4.48
C GLU A 403 -6.41 -3.45 5.76
N ASP A 404 -6.80 -4.49 6.49
CA ASP A 404 -7.40 -4.38 7.81
C ASP A 404 -6.30 -4.54 8.86
N ILE A 405 -6.19 -3.55 9.75
CA ILE A 405 -5.21 -3.48 10.85
C ILE A 405 -5.33 -4.72 11.76
N GLN A 406 -6.51 -5.34 11.85
CA GLN A 406 -6.74 -6.54 12.66
C GLN A 406 -6.57 -7.84 11.88
N ASN A 407 -6.63 -7.78 10.56
CA ASN A 407 -6.50 -8.94 9.68
C ASN A 407 -5.21 -8.79 8.88
N GLU A 408 -4.11 -8.95 9.59
CA GLU A 408 -2.83 -8.94 8.96
C GLU A 408 -2.76 -10.12 7.97
N LEU A 409 -2.53 -9.84 6.68
CA LEU A 409 -1.99 -10.82 5.72
C LEU A 409 -0.60 -11.34 6.16
N THR A 410 -0.15 -11.04 7.38
CA THR A 410 1.19 -11.28 7.92
C THR A 410 1.41 -12.77 8.10
N GLY A 411 2.03 -13.32 7.08
CA GLY A 411 2.52 -14.68 7.09
C GLY A 411 3.24 -14.99 5.79
N ASN A 412 4.29 -14.22 5.49
CA ASN A 412 5.35 -14.59 4.55
C ASN A 412 5.10 -14.35 3.03
N TYR A 413 4.82 -13.10 2.62
CA TYR A 413 4.88 -12.73 1.20
C TYR A 413 5.62 -11.41 1.03
N THR A 414 6.81 -11.47 0.43
CA THR A 414 7.64 -10.31 0.05
C THR A 414 6.89 -9.29 -0.83
N ALA A 415 5.79 -9.70 -1.46
CA ALA A 415 4.95 -8.86 -2.32
C ALA A 415 4.15 -7.76 -1.58
N PHE A 416 4.05 -7.80 -0.25
CA PHE A 416 3.30 -6.81 0.55
C PHE A 416 4.21 -5.95 1.45
N TRP A 417 5.52 -6.04 1.27
CA TRP A 417 6.41 -5.01 1.82
C TRP A 417 6.30 -3.75 0.93
N PRO A 418 6.40 -2.53 1.48
CA PRO A 418 6.49 -1.33 0.66
C PRO A 418 7.69 -1.42 -0.30
N PHE A 419 7.49 -1.01 -1.55
CA PHE A 419 8.59 -0.87 -2.49
C PHE A 419 8.21 0.01 -3.67
N THR A 420 9.24 0.46 -4.37
CA THR A 420 9.15 1.14 -5.65
C THR A 420 9.92 0.37 -6.71
N THR A 421 9.34 0.18 -7.88
CA THR A 421 9.95 -0.61 -8.96
C THR A 421 9.45 -0.19 -10.34
N ALA A 422 10.08 -0.74 -11.38
CA ALA A 422 9.68 -0.54 -12.76
C ALA A 422 8.35 -1.25 -13.08
N GLY A 423 7.52 -0.60 -13.87
CA GLY A 423 6.30 -1.11 -14.50
C GLY A 423 6.57 -1.57 -15.93
N ASN A 424 6.35 -0.68 -16.91
CA ASN A 424 6.53 -0.93 -18.35
C ASN A 424 7.74 -0.14 -18.90
N GLU A 425 8.64 -0.81 -19.61
CA GLU A 425 9.92 -0.22 -20.03
C GLU A 425 9.85 0.53 -21.37
N ILE A 426 8.66 0.64 -21.99
CA ILE A 426 8.50 1.25 -23.32
C ILE A 426 7.72 2.56 -23.20
N PRO A 427 8.30 3.70 -23.67
CA PRO A 427 7.62 4.99 -23.63
C PRO A 427 6.37 4.98 -24.52
N GLY A 428 5.32 5.61 -24.00
CA GLY A 428 4.12 5.91 -24.75
C GLY A 428 4.27 7.17 -25.59
N THR A 429 3.20 7.96 -25.62
CA THR A 429 3.20 9.30 -26.21
C THR A 429 2.64 10.26 -25.19
N LYS A 430 2.92 11.55 -25.29
CA LYS A 430 2.31 12.58 -24.43
C LYS A 430 0.78 12.42 -24.24
N SER A 431 0.01 12.23 -25.32
CA SER A 431 -1.45 12.01 -25.24
C SER A 431 -1.89 10.62 -24.75
N ASN A 432 -0.95 9.72 -24.54
CA ASN A 432 -1.19 8.34 -24.11
C ASN A 432 0.10 7.78 -23.48
N PRO A 433 0.48 8.30 -22.30
CA PRO A 433 1.71 7.91 -21.66
C PRO A 433 1.59 6.49 -21.08
N SER A 434 2.72 5.80 -20.95
CA SER A 434 2.81 4.48 -20.34
C SER A 434 3.29 4.56 -18.89
N LEU A 435 3.23 3.45 -18.16
CA LEU A 435 3.77 3.38 -16.81
C LEU A 435 5.26 3.07 -16.84
N ASN A 436 6.14 3.89 -16.27
CA ASN A 436 7.55 3.53 -16.14
C ASN A 436 7.92 3.04 -14.73
N VAL A 437 7.68 3.84 -13.68
CA VAL A 437 7.90 3.44 -12.27
C VAL A 437 6.62 3.60 -11.46
N PHE A 438 6.46 2.76 -10.43
CA PHE A 438 5.36 2.88 -9.47
C PHE A 438 5.81 2.49 -8.07
N SER A 439 5.10 3.03 -7.08
CA SER A 439 5.23 2.65 -5.68
C SER A 439 4.02 1.85 -5.22
N TRP A 440 4.27 0.93 -4.29
CA TRP A 440 3.28 0.01 -3.72
C TRP A 440 3.44 0.00 -2.21
N ALA A 441 2.38 0.33 -1.47
CA ALA A 441 2.38 0.22 -0.01
C ALA A 441 0.99 -0.11 0.53
N GLY A 442 0.97 -0.68 1.73
CA GLY A 442 -0.24 -1.02 2.44
C GLY A 442 -0.73 0.12 3.31
N SER A 443 -2.04 0.30 3.37
CA SER A 443 -2.66 1.37 4.16
C SER A 443 -2.40 1.28 5.67
N SER A 444 -1.96 0.14 6.23
CA SER A 444 -1.53 0.03 7.64
C SER A 444 -0.24 0.80 7.95
N HIS A 445 0.58 1.13 6.95
CA HIS A 445 1.74 2.01 7.14
C HIS A 445 1.31 3.46 7.37
N LEU A 446 0.09 3.82 6.97
CA LEU A 446 -0.46 5.16 7.21
C LEU A 446 -1.10 5.25 8.59
N TYR A 447 -1.85 4.24 9.04
CA TYR A 447 -2.71 4.40 10.22
C TYR A 447 -2.72 3.21 11.22
N GLY A 448 -1.87 2.20 11.01
CA GLY A 448 -1.86 0.95 11.79
C GLY A 448 -0.66 0.78 12.73
N SER A 449 -0.38 -0.47 13.12
CA SER A 449 0.74 -0.85 14.03
C SER A 449 2.14 -0.51 13.49
N LYS A 450 2.23 -0.12 12.22
CA LYS A 450 3.49 0.19 11.52
C LYS A 450 3.75 1.69 11.38
N ALA A 451 2.78 2.53 11.73
CA ALA A 451 2.88 3.99 11.68
C ALA A 451 3.51 4.56 12.96
N SER A 452 4.13 5.73 12.84
CA SER A 452 4.65 6.56 13.93
C SER A 452 3.53 7.02 14.84
N GLN A 453 3.68 6.75 16.14
CA GLN A 453 2.67 7.08 17.14
C GLN A 453 2.42 8.60 17.27
N GLU A 454 3.43 9.43 17.02
CA GLU A 454 3.36 10.90 17.09
C GLU A 454 2.52 11.46 15.93
N HIS A 455 2.79 11.04 14.69
CA HIS A 455 1.98 11.41 13.53
C HIS A 455 0.52 10.94 13.65
N LEU A 456 0.29 9.73 14.17
CA LEU A 456 -1.07 9.26 14.43
C LEU A 456 -1.82 10.14 15.43
N SER A 457 -1.15 10.67 16.47
CA SER A 457 -1.83 11.56 17.42
C SER A 457 -2.14 12.93 16.84
N ASP A 458 -1.28 13.46 15.96
CA ASP A 458 -1.42 14.82 15.44
C ASP A 458 -2.31 14.89 14.17
N TYR A 459 -2.19 13.90 13.28
CA TYR A 459 -2.83 13.91 11.96
C TYR A 459 -3.86 12.77 11.77
N GLY A 460 -3.76 11.71 12.56
CA GLY A 460 -4.54 10.48 12.35
C GLY A 460 -4.01 9.60 11.21
N TYR A 461 -2.84 9.93 10.66
CA TYR A 461 -2.09 9.15 9.67
C TYR A 461 -0.60 9.53 9.70
N ASP A 462 0.25 8.70 9.10
CA ASP A 462 1.70 8.83 8.96
C ASP A 462 2.06 8.84 7.46
N THR A 463 2.99 9.71 7.06
CA THR A 463 3.40 9.90 5.66
C THR A 463 4.79 9.36 5.37
N ASN A 464 5.55 8.91 6.37
CA ASN A 464 6.98 8.67 6.26
C ASN A 464 7.33 7.58 5.24
N VAL A 465 6.59 6.48 5.23
CA VAL A 465 6.75 5.42 4.21
C VAL A 465 6.41 5.95 2.80
N LEU A 466 5.41 6.83 2.68
CA LEU A 466 5.09 7.44 1.38
C LEU A 466 6.23 8.34 0.91
N CYS A 467 6.80 9.12 1.82
CA CYS A 467 7.94 9.98 1.53
C CYS A 467 9.18 9.15 1.14
N HIS A 468 9.51 8.09 1.88
CA HIS A 468 10.63 7.21 1.57
C HIS A 468 10.51 6.60 0.16
N GLU A 469 9.39 5.96 -0.13
CA GLU A 469 9.16 5.30 -1.43
C GLU A 469 9.07 6.30 -2.58
N THR A 470 8.57 7.52 -2.33
CA THR A 470 8.62 8.58 -3.33
C THR A 470 10.05 9.04 -3.60
N GLY A 471 10.95 8.90 -2.63
CA GLY A 471 12.38 9.11 -2.84
C GLY A 471 12.93 8.16 -3.91
N HIS A 472 12.46 6.92 -3.94
CA HIS A 472 12.80 5.97 -5.01
C HIS A 472 12.17 6.31 -6.36
N LEU A 473 10.93 6.83 -6.39
CA LEU A 473 10.31 7.33 -7.62
C LEU A 473 11.17 8.44 -8.25
N LEU A 474 11.71 9.32 -7.41
CA LEU A 474 12.66 10.38 -7.77
C LEU A 474 14.08 9.86 -8.07
N GLY A 475 14.35 8.57 -7.86
CA GLY A 475 15.62 7.94 -8.19
C GLY A 475 16.63 7.76 -7.08
N LEU A 476 16.30 8.11 -5.84
CA LEU A 476 17.17 7.85 -4.71
C LEU A 476 17.23 6.34 -4.42
N THR A 477 18.36 5.90 -3.89
CA THR A 477 18.61 4.55 -3.38
C THR A 477 18.40 4.53 -1.88
N ASP A 478 18.22 3.35 -1.30
CA ASP A 478 18.26 3.20 0.14
C ASP A 478 19.69 3.40 0.67
N TYR A 479 19.80 4.09 1.80
CA TYR A 479 21.06 4.31 2.50
C TYR A 479 21.28 3.33 3.67
N TYR A 480 20.36 2.38 3.89
CA TYR A 480 20.59 1.24 4.76
C TYR A 480 21.13 0.02 4.01
N SER A 481 21.69 -0.93 4.75
CA SER A 481 22.13 -2.22 4.19
C SER A 481 20.97 -3.19 4.04
N TYR A 482 20.88 -3.87 2.91
CA TYR A 482 19.91 -4.95 2.70
C TYR A 482 20.33 -6.29 3.29
N GLU A 483 21.43 -6.34 4.03
CA GLU A 483 21.90 -7.58 4.64
C GLU A 483 20.90 -8.10 5.68
N PRO A 484 20.53 -9.40 5.61
CA PRO A 484 19.66 -10.01 6.60
C PRO A 484 20.44 -10.20 7.91
N THR A 485 20.39 -9.20 8.79
CA THR A 485 20.93 -9.34 10.14
C THR A 485 19.84 -9.90 11.07
N THR A 486 20.15 -10.96 11.82
CA THR A 486 19.18 -11.60 12.73
C THR A 486 19.09 -10.90 14.09
N SER A 487 19.82 -9.80 14.28
CA SER A 487 19.83 -8.99 15.50
C SER A 487 20.00 -7.52 15.15
N LEU A 488 19.16 -6.68 15.76
CA LEU A 488 19.32 -5.21 15.74
C LEU A 488 20.77 -4.83 16.12
N ASP A 489 21.39 -5.60 17.03
CA ASP A 489 22.78 -5.51 17.51
C ASP A 489 23.88 -5.54 16.42
N SER A 490 23.53 -5.80 15.16
CA SER A 490 24.47 -5.93 14.03
C SER A 490 24.04 -5.20 12.75
N TRP A 491 23.01 -4.34 12.82
CA TRP A 491 22.52 -3.62 11.63
C TRP A 491 23.54 -2.61 11.09
N TYR A 492 24.01 -2.85 9.86
CA TYR A 492 24.87 -1.91 9.15
C TYR A 492 24.01 -0.83 8.47
N SER A 493 24.13 0.40 8.94
CA SER A 493 23.41 1.57 8.41
C SER A 493 24.34 2.77 8.61
N PRO A 494 25.12 3.16 7.60
CA PRO A 494 26.17 4.19 7.74
C PRO A 494 25.68 5.60 8.08
N LEU A 495 24.37 5.88 8.00
CA LEU A 495 23.75 7.11 8.53
C LEU A 495 23.08 6.89 9.89
N GLY A 496 23.03 5.66 10.38
CA GLY A 496 22.49 5.27 11.68
C GLY A 496 20.97 5.33 11.80
N GLY A 497 20.25 5.39 10.68
CA GLY A 497 18.80 5.54 10.63
C GLY A 497 18.31 6.99 10.60
N TYR A 498 19.21 7.97 10.45
CA TYR A 498 18.90 9.40 10.54
C TYR A 498 18.82 10.09 9.17
N ASP A 499 18.09 9.47 8.24
CA ASP A 499 17.75 10.02 6.93
C ASP A 499 16.47 9.38 6.39
N MET A 500 15.72 10.13 5.57
CA MET A 500 14.49 9.66 4.94
C MET A 500 14.72 8.37 4.13
N MET A 501 15.87 8.22 3.46
CA MET A 501 16.22 7.01 2.70
C MET A 501 16.93 5.93 3.53
N ASP A 502 17.06 6.08 4.86
CA ASP A 502 17.64 5.07 5.77
C ASP A 502 16.54 4.37 6.60
N LEU A 503 15.77 5.11 7.40
CA LEU A 503 14.68 4.54 8.22
C LEU A 503 13.44 5.44 8.24
N ASP A 504 13.09 6.00 7.08
CA ASP A 504 11.90 6.86 6.90
C ASP A 504 11.90 8.04 7.88
N PHE A 505 13.09 8.55 8.27
CA PHE A 505 13.24 9.49 9.38
C PHE A 505 14.00 10.76 8.99
N GLY A 506 13.43 11.91 9.33
CA GLY A 506 14.10 13.19 9.12
C GLY A 506 13.96 13.74 7.69
N ASP A 507 14.73 14.79 7.41
CA ASP A 507 14.81 15.36 6.08
C ASP A 507 15.84 14.64 5.20
N HIS A 508 15.79 14.84 3.90
CA HIS A 508 16.84 14.39 2.99
C HIS A 508 18.18 15.10 3.30
N ASN A 509 19.27 14.33 3.40
CA ASN A 509 20.63 14.88 3.54
C ASN A 509 21.06 15.72 2.30
N PRO A 510 22.14 16.53 2.42
CA PRO A 510 22.59 17.38 1.31
C PRO A 510 23.00 16.63 0.04
N TYR A 511 23.43 15.36 0.13
CA TYR A 511 23.73 14.55 -1.05
C TYR A 511 22.45 14.24 -1.85
N SER A 512 21.39 13.75 -1.20
CA SER A 512 20.11 13.49 -1.87
C SER A 512 19.53 14.77 -2.47
N LYS A 513 19.53 15.88 -1.73
CA LYS A 513 19.03 17.16 -2.24
C LYS A 513 19.85 17.68 -3.42
N MET A 514 21.16 17.46 -3.44
CA MET A 514 22.02 17.80 -4.58
C MET A 514 21.75 16.88 -5.78
N LEU A 515 21.62 15.57 -5.57
CA LEU A 515 21.24 14.61 -6.62
C LEU A 515 19.91 14.95 -7.29
N LEU A 516 18.94 15.44 -6.53
CA LEU A 516 17.62 15.86 -7.01
C LEU A 516 17.62 17.25 -7.65
N GLY A 517 18.77 17.95 -7.66
CA GLY A 517 18.90 19.29 -8.25
C GLY A 517 18.33 20.42 -7.39
N TRP A 518 18.07 20.19 -6.10
CA TRP A 518 17.43 21.17 -5.23
C TRP A 518 18.41 22.18 -4.64
N ILE A 519 19.65 21.78 -4.38
CA ILE A 519 20.66 22.65 -3.75
C ILE A 519 22.01 22.56 -4.45
N LYS A 520 22.81 23.62 -4.34
CA LYS A 520 24.15 23.78 -4.90
C LYS A 520 25.17 24.05 -3.80
N PRO A 521 26.36 23.43 -3.84
CA PRO A 521 27.36 23.57 -2.80
C PRO A 521 28.22 24.84 -2.93
N TYR A 522 28.85 25.21 -1.82
CA TYR A 522 30.16 25.85 -1.86
C TYR A 522 31.23 24.79 -2.16
N VAL A 523 31.90 24.87 -3.31
CA VAL A 523 32.99 23.92 -3.65
C VAL A 523 34.30 24.43 -3.11
N VAL A 524 34.93 23.71 -2.19
CA VAL A 524 36.16 24.14 -1.52
C VAL A 524 37.37 23.41 -2.09
N LEU A 525 38.32 24.15 -2.65
CA LEU A 525 39.52 23.62 -3.32
C LEU A 525 40.82 23.89 -2.56
N GLY A 526 40.82 24.81 -1.61
CA GLY A 526 42.02 25.21 -0.87
C GLY A 526 41.73 26.08 0.34
N ASP A 527 42.75 26.83 0.77
CA ASP A 527 42.70 27.65 1.98
C ASP A 527 41.64 28.76 1.86
N CYS A 528 40.61 28.74 2.72
CA CYS A 528 39.59 29.77 2.82
C CYS A 528 38.88 29.75 4.18
N GLU A 529 38.09 30.78 4.45
CA GLU A 529 37.20 30.84 5.61
C GLU A 529 35.83 31.30 5.11
N ILE A 530 34.80 30.48 5.33
CA ILE A 530 33.45 30.70 4.81
C ILE A 530 32.46 30.55 5.97
N GLU A 531 31.39 31.33 5.93
CA GLU A 531 30.29 31.26 6.88
C GLU A 531 29.02 30.84 6.13
N ILE A 532 28.31 29.84 6.65
CA ILE A 532 27.03 29.36 6.10
C ILE A 532 25.96 29.42 7.19
N GLU A 533 24.71 29.55 6.76
CA GLU A 533 23.54 29.38 7.62
C GLU A 533 23.24 27.89 7.82
N SER A 534 22.20 27.55 8.60
CA SER A 534 21.81 26.15 8.80
C SER A 534 21.39 25.50 7.48
N CYS A 535 21.38 24.16 7.45
CA CYS A 535 20.95 23.33 6.32
C CYS A 535 19.48 23.55 5.92
N GLN A 536 18.76 24.34 6.71
CA GLN A 536 17.40 24.81 6.50
C GLN A 536 17.31 25.99 5.52
N LYS A 537 18.46 26.53 5.11
CA LYS A 537 18.57 27.51 4.04
C LYS A 537 19.09 26.84 2.78
N GLU A 538 18.47 27.17 1.65
CA GLU A 538 18.90 26.66 0.34
C GLU A 538 20.40 26.97 0.12
N ASN A 539 21.15 25.99 -0.39
CA ASN A 539 22.57 26.11 -0.77
C ASN A 539 23.56 26.30 0.42
N SER A 540 23.15 26.01 1.65
CA SER A 540 24.01 26.10 2.85
C SER A 540 24.77 24.81 3.17
N PHE A 541 25.72 24.44 2.31
CA PHE A 541 26.63 23.31 2.56
C PHE A 541 27.91 23.41 1.72
N PHE A 542 28.93 22.65 2.12
CA PHE A 542 30.21 22.56 1.43
C PHE A 542 30.35 21.22 0.72
N LEU A 543 30.92 21.23 -0.48
CA LEU A 543 31.45 20.05 -1.17
C LEU A 543 32.97 20.12 -1.15
N LEU A 544 33.60 19.05 -0.64
CA LEU A 544 35.04 18.90 -0.50
C LEU A 544 35.53 17.78 -1.42
N PRO A 545 36.08 18.09 -2.62
CA PRO A 545 36.53 17.07 -3.55
C PRO A 545 37.92 16.53 -3.17
N TYR A 546 38.31 15.41 -3.79
CA TYR A 546 39.67 14.86 -3.71
C TYR A 546 40.72 15.77 -4.36
N ASP A 547 41.98 15.42 -4.12
CA ASP A 547 43.10 16.23 -4.54
C ASP A 547 43.28 16.29 -6.06
N GLY A 548 43.49 17.51 -6.57
CA GLY A 548 43.69 17.72 -8.01
C GLY A 548 42.42 17.69 -8.84
N LYS A 549 41.22 17.53 -8.25
CA LYS A 549 39.95 17.66 -8.98
C LYS A 549 39.88 19.03 -9.69
N THR A 550 39.56 19.00 -10.96
CA THR A 550 39.30 20.19 -11.79
C THR A 550 37.89 20.13 -12.36
N TYR A 551 37.30 21.29 -12.62
CA TYR A 551 35.95 21.38 -13.17
C TYR A 551 35.93 22.10 -14.50
N GLU A 552 35.18 21.55 -15.45
CA GLU A 552 34.83 22.27 -16.68
C GLU A 552 33.95 23.47 -16.35
N LYS A 553 34.07 24.51 -17.17
CA LYS A 553 33.22 25.70 -17.05
C LYS A 553 32.19 25.72 -18.16
N ASP A 554 30.98 26.12 -17.82
CA ASP A 554 29.95 26.41 -18.81
C ASP A 554 30.20 27.75 -19.52
N GLU A 555 29.31 28.11 -20.45
CA GLU A 555 29.41 29.35 -21.23
C GLU A 555 29.33 30.63 -20.38
N PHE A 556 28.82 30.55 -19.15
CA PHE A 556 28.73 31.64 -18.19
C PHE A 556 29.92 31.69 -17.22
N GLY A 557 30.87 30.75 -17.36
CA GLY A 557 32.04 30.64 -16.51
C GLY A 557 31.79 29.95 -15.16
N ARG A 558 30.61 29.35 -14.96
CA ARG A 558 30.26 28.56 -13.78
C ARG A 558 30.88 27.18 -13.89
N ILE A 559 31.34 26.62 -12.77
CA ILE A 559 31.86 25.25 -12.77
C ILE A 559 30.71 24.24 -12.90
N ARG A 560 30.87 23.23 -13.75
CA ARG A 560 29.92 22.11 -13.86
C ARG A 560 30.31 21.04 -12.87
N ILE A 561 29.44 20.73 -11.91
CA ILE A 561 29.68 19.65 -10.94
C ILE A 561 29.03 18.36 -11.43
N ASN A 562 29.75 17.26 -11.26
CA ASN A 562 29.20 15.92 -11.32
C ASN A 562 28.88 15.42 -9.89
N PRO A 563 27.61 15.19 -9.52
CA PRO A 563 27.26 14.64 -8.22
C PRO A 563 27.49 13.11 -8.13
N PHE A 564 27.86 12.45 -9.23
CA PHE A 564 28.17 11.02 -9.31
C PHE A 564 29.69 10.78 -9.25
N ASP A 565 30.32 11.29 -8.19
CA ASP A 565 31.76 11.20 -7.91
C ASP A 565 31.96 10.88 -6.41
N GLU A 566 33.20 10.82 -5.96
CA GLU A 566 33.55 10.66 -4.55
C GLU A 566 34.02 11.99 -3.92
N TYR A 567 33.43 12.36 -2.79
CA TYR A 567 33.71 13.62 -2.09
C TYR A 567 33.22 13.59 -0.63
N LEU A 568 33.52 14.65 0.13
CA LEU A 568 32.84 14.90 1.42
C LEU A 568 31.85 16.05 1.30
N LEU A 569 30.76 15.98 2.07
CA LEU A 569 29.81 17.07 2.25
C LEU A 569 29.78 17.51 3.71
N LEU A 570 29.81 18.83 3.95
CA LEU A 570 29.67 19.41 5.30
C LEU A 570 28.53 20.42 5.30
N ASP A 571 27.51 20.20 6.11
CA ASP A 571 26.44 21.16 6.35
C ASP A 571 26.36 21.57 7.82
N TYR A 572 25.50 22.54 8.13
CA TYR A 572 25.29 23.02 9.49
C TYR A 572 23.91 22.62 10.00
N ASP A 573 23.87 21.67 10.93
CA ASP A 573 22.64 21.14 11.49
C ASP A 573 22.19 21.97 12.70
N THR A 574 20.91 22.31 12.70
CA THR A 574 20.21 22.87 13.86
C THR A 574 18.90 22.12 14.03
N TYR A 575 18.45 21.97 15.28
CA TYR A 575 17.26 21.19 15.63
C TYR A 575 15.94 21.80 15.11
N GLU A 576 15.96 23.02 14.57
CA GLU A 576 14.75 23.69 14.09
C GLU A 576 14.17 23.08 12.79
N ASN A 577 12.96 23.49 12.41
CA ASN A 577 12.28 23.13 11.15
C ASN A 577 11.88 21.66 10.91
N LEU A 578 11.91 21.19 9.65
CA LEU A 578 11.00 20.23 9.00
C LEU A 578 10.76 18.88 9.71
N TYR A 579 11.65 18.44 10.59
CA TYR A 579 11.57 17.15 11.29
C TYR A 579 12.15 17.21 12.71
N LYS A 580 11.45 17.90 13.61
CA LYS A 580 11.77 17.94 15.05
C LYS A 580 11.42 16.65 15.80
N GLU A 581 10.82 15.70 15.12
CA GLU A 581 10.02 14.64 15.72
C GLU A 581 10.85 13.52 16.33
N THR A 582 10.23 12.79 17.25
CA THR A 582 10.80 11.62 17.90
C THR A 582 10.03 10.38 17.46
N ILE A 583 10.53 9.66 16.47
CA ILE A 583 9.87 8.42 16.04
C ILE A 583 10.20 7.31 17.01
N THR A 584 9.17 6.76 17.64
CA THR A 584 9.28 5.54 18.47
C THR A 584 8.57 4.39 17.77
N GLY A 585 9.34 3.38 17.36
CA GLY A 585 8.83 2.23 16.62
C GLY A 585 9.87 1.12 16.50
N ARG A 586 9.42 -0.12 16.25
CA ARG A 586 10.30 -1.31 16.05
C ARG A 586 11.37 -1.52 17.14
N GLY A 587 11.09 -1.09 18.37
CA GLY A 587 12.00 -1.23 19.52
C GLY A 587 13.08 -0.15 19.65
N ARG A 588 13.02 0.92 18.83
CA ARG A 588 13.96 2.05 18.87
C ARG A 588 13.21 3.39 18.94
N THR A 589 13.87 4.38 19.52
CA THR A 589 13.44 5.78 19.50
C THR A 589 14.51 6.60 18.78
N LEU A 590 14.14 7.23 17.66
CA LEU A 590 15.00 8.13 16.89
C LEU A 590 14.64 9.58 17.23
N SER A 591 15.63 10.39 17.56
CA SER A 591 15.51 11.84 17.75
C SER A 591 16.83 12.49 17.39
N PHE A 592 16.78 13.61 16.66
CA PHE A 592 17.96 14.46 16.47
C PHE A 592 18.35 15.15 17.80
N PRO A 593 19.64 15.45 18.01
CA PRO A 593 20.09 16.21 19.16
C PRO A 593 19.60 17.66 19.05
N LYS A 594 19.45 18.34 20.19
CA LYS A 594 19.06 19.77 20.20
C LYS A 594 20.24 20.69 19.95
N GLU A 595 21.44 20.19 20.23
CA GLU A 595 22.69 20.88 19.97
C GLU A 595 22.93 21.03 18.47
N LYS A 596 23.63 22.10 18.13
CA LYS A 596 23.96 22.48 16.77
C LYS A 596 25.40 22.17 16.43
N GLY A 597 25.67 21.90 15.16
CA GLY A 597 27.03 21.67 14.70
C GLY A 597 27.10 21.13 13.29
N GLY A 598 28.32 20.96 12.78
CA GLY A 598 28.51 20.45 11.43
C GLY A 598 28.22 18.95 11.34
N ARG A 599 27.52 18.51 10.29
CA ARG A 599 27.43 17.08 9.91
C ARG A 599 28.34 16.85 8.71
N LEU A 600 29.20 15.84 8.80
CA LEU A 600 30.14 15.50 7.74
C LEU A 600 29.76 14.17 7.12
N TYR A 601 29.49 14.18 5.82
CA TYR A 601 29.18 12.98 5.05
C TYR A 601 30.35 12.63 4.15
N HIS A 602 30.72 11.35 4.08
CA HIS A 602 31.50 10.79 2.97
C HIS A 602 30.51 10.21 1.96
N VAL A 603 30.71 10.52 0.69
CA VAL A 603 29.87 10.07 -0.42
C VAL A 603 30.77 9.40 -1.45
N ASP A 604 30.38 8.20 -1.87
CA ASP A 604 30.91 7.54 -3.06
C ASP A 604 29.76 7.20 -4.02
N ALA A 605 29.44 8.16 -4.89
CA ALA A 605 28.37 8.03 -5.86
C ALA A 605 28.88 7.64 -7.26
N ARG A 606 30.12 7.14 -7.36
CA ARG A 606 30.74 6.83 -8.64
C ARG A 606 29.94 5.77 -9.39
N VAL A 607 29.72 6.02 -10.67
CA VAL A 607 28.92 5.14 -11.52
C VAL A 607 29.77 4.11 -12.24
N VAL A 608 29.09 3.01 -12.57
CA VAL A 608 29.63 1.91 -13.34
C VAL A 608 29.18 2.07 -14.78
N SER A 609 30.09 1.81 -15.71
CA SER A 609 29.80 1.75 -17.15
C SER A 609 29.75 0.30 -17.62
N GLU A 610 28.85 0.00 -18.55
CA GLU A 610 28.81 -1.27 -19.27
C GLU A 610 29.45 -1.14 -20.65
N SER A 611 30.43 -2.00 -20.91
CA SER A 611 31.10 -2.09 -22.21
C SER A 611 30.32 -2.93 -23.22
N LYS A 612 30.62 -2.76 -24.52
CA LYS A 612 30.08 -3.60 -25.61
C LYS A 612 30.51 -5.06 -25.42
N GLY A 613 29.67 -5.85 -24.76
CA GLY A 613 29.96 -7.22 -24.34
C GLY A 613 29.47 -7.58 -22.93
N GLY A 614 28.90 -6.61 -22.19
CA GLY A 614 28.29 -6.83 -20.87
C GLY A 614 29.26 -6.79 -19.69
N SER A 615 30.52 -6.39 -19.92
CA SER A 615 31.48 -6.22 -18.81
C SER A 615 31.28 -4.86 -18.16
N LEU A 616 31.18 -4.87 -16.83
CA LEU A 616 30.98 -3.70 -15.98
C LEU A 616 32.32 -3.20 -15.41
N SER A 617 32.51 -1.87 -15.37
CA SER A 617 33.68 -1.23 -14.78
C SER A 617 33.38 0.20 -14.32
N LEU A 618 34.00 0.64 -13.23
CA LEU A 618 34.02 2.06 -12.85
C LEU A 618 34.66 2.90 -13.95
N LEU A 619 34.17 4.13 -14.11
CA LEU A 619 34.78 5.10 -15.02
C LEU A 619 36.15 5.55 -14.50
N GLU A 620 37.13 5.63 -15.41
CA GLU A 620 38.44 6.21 -15.09
C GLU A 620 38.32 7.70 -14.73
N ASN A 621 37.44 8.43 -15.44
CA ASN A 621 37.10 9.81 -15.13
C ASN A 621 35.56 9.94 -14.96
N PRO A 622 35.07 10.18 -13.74
CA PRO A 622 33.64 10.37 -13.47
C PRO A 622 33.00 11.51 -14.29
N ASP A 623 33.74 12.58 -14.61
CA ASP A 623 33.20 13.72 -15.36
C ASP A 623 32.88 13.40 -16.82
N SER A 624 33.30 12.24 -17.34
CA SER A 624 32.94 11.80 -18.69
C SER A 624 31.42 11.72 -18.88
N LEU A 625 30.68 11.47 -17.79
CA LEU A 625 29.21 11.46 -17.76
C LEU A 625 28.58 12.78 -18.18
N LEU A 626 29.26 13.91 -17.93
CA LEU A 626 28.72 15.25 -18.21
C LEU A 626 28.58 15.53 -19.71
N ASN A 627 29.22 14.71 -20.55
CA ASN A 627 29.45 14.97 -21.96
C ASN A 627 29.11 13.78 -22.89
N GLU A 628 28.98 12.55 -22.36
CA GLU A 628 28.79 11.34 -23.16
C GLU A 628 27.53 10.57 -22.76
N ARG A 629 26.80 10.05 -23.76
CA ARG A 629 25.72 9.06 -23.53
C ARG A 629 26.31 7.65 -23.48
N GLY A 630 25.79 6.82 -22.58
CA GLY A 630 26.29 5.45 -22.39
C GLY A 630 25.33 4.58 -21.58
N SER A 631 25.73 3.32 -21.37
CA SER A 631 25.06 2.42 -20.43
C SER A 631 25.72 2.59 -19.07
N TYR A 632 25.08 3.34 -18.17
CA TYR A 632 25.60 3.66 -16.85
C TYR A 632 24.69 3.10 -15.76
N PHE A 633 25.26 2.71 -14.63
CA PHE A 633 24.52 2.11 -13.52
C PHE A 633 25.07 2.62 -12.20
N ARG A 634 24.16 2.88 -11.25
CA ARG A 634 24.52 3.09 -9.85
C ARG A 634 24.56 1.74 -9.16
N ALA A 635 25.76 1.19 -9.04
CA ALA A 635 25.99 -0.11 -8.43
C ALA A 635 26.50 -0.02 -6.98
N ILE A 636 27.09 1.13 -6.61
CA ILE A 636 27.54 1.40 -5.26
C ILE A 636 26.31 1.62 -4.37
N SER A 637 26.28 0.94 -3.23
CA SER A 637 25.22 1.00 -2.23
C SER A 637 25.82 0.86 -0.84
N ASN A 638 25.00 1.01 0.21
CA ASN A 638 25.43 0.71 1.58
C ASN A 638 25.28 -0.78 1.95
N THR A 639 25.02 -1.67 0.97
CA THR A 639 24.84 -3.11 1.20
C THR A 639 26.14 -3.87 1.00
N GLN A 640 26.65 -4.48 2.07
CA GLN A 640 27.97 -5.11 2.09
C GLN A 640 27.99 -6.56 1.57
N SER A 641 26.85 -7.20 1.27
CA SER A 641 26.83 -8.53 0.64
C SER A 641 25.47 -8.89 0.04
N GLY A 642 25.43 -9.99 -0.71
CA GLY A 642 24.21 -10.50 -1.34
C GLY A 642 23.94 -9.87 -2.70
N SER A 643 22.70 -9.98 -3.19
CA SER A 643 22.36 -9.62 -4.59
C SER A 643 22.36 -8.12 -4.88
N ARG A 644 22.40 -7.28 -3.86
CA ARG A 644 22.42 -5.81 -3.98
C ARG A 644 23.81 -5.21 -3.75
N ALA A 645 24.77 -6.01 -3.25
CA ALA A 645 26.15 -5.57 -3.04
C ALA A 645 26.93 -5.47 -4.36
N GLU A 646 28.01 -4.71 -4.34
CA GLU A 646 28.83 -4.42 -5.52
C GLU A 646 29.41 -5.70 -6.15
N SER A 647 29.74 -6.71 -5.34
CA SER A 647 30.27 -7.99 -5.86
C SER A 647 29.27 -8.75 -6.74
N ALA A 648 27.96 -8.53 -6.57
CA ALA A 648 26.93 -9.14 -7.41
C ALA A 648 27.07 -8.70 -8.88
N TYR A 649 27.61 -7.50 -9.12
CA TYR A 649 27.88 -6.96 -10.45
C TYR A 649 29.19 -7.49 -11.06
N GLN A 650 29.96 -8.31 -10.33
CA GLN A 650 31.22 -8.92 -10.78
C GLN A 650 32.26 -7.91 -11.30
N ILE A 651 32.23 -6.68 -10.77
CA ILE A 651 33.12 -5.62 -11.21
C ILE A 651 34.51 -5.88 -10.63
N PRO A 652 35.55 -6.02 -11.47
CA PRO A 652 36.92 -6.21 -10.99
C PRO A 652 37.32 -5.06 -10.06
N HIS A 653 37.90 -5.38 -8.90
CA HIS A 653 38.40 -4.43 -7.89
C HIS A 653 37.37 -3.79 -6.96
N LEU A 654 36.06 -4.00 -7.17
CA LEU A 654 35.07 -3.72 -6.12
C LEU A 654 35.05 -4.91 -5.16
N GLN A 655 35.58 -4.72 -3.95
CA GLN A 655 35.29 -5.60 -2.82
C GLN A 655 34.09 -4.97 -2.12
N ASP A 656 33.05 -5.74 -1.82
CA ASP A 656 31.86 -5.55 -0.96
C ASP A 656 31.91 -4.48 0.19
N ARG A 657 32.42 -3.29 -0.09
CA ARG A 657 33.06 -2.39 0.88
C ARG A 657 33.07 -0.94 0.38
N PHE A 658 32.01 -0.51 -0.27
CA PHE A 658 31.77 0.91 -0.52
C PHE A 658 30.57 1.30 0.34
N ASP A 659 30.58 2.55 0.80
CA ASP A 659 29.37 3.18 1.29
C ASP A 659 29.03 4.26 0.29
N GLU A 660 27.85 4.16 -0.34
CA GLU A 660 27.33 5.25 -1.16
C GLU A 660 27.31 6.56 -0.37
N ILE A 661 26.86 6.48 0.89
CA ILE A 661 26.93 7.60 1.81
C ILE A 661 27.14 7.11 3.25
N ARG A 662 27.98 7.82 3.99
CA ARG A 662 28.24 7.60 5.42
C ARG A 662 28.30 8.91 6.18
N LEU A 663 27.74 8.92 7.40
CA LEU A 663 27.93 10.01 8.34
C LEU A 663 29.23 9.78 9.15
N ILE A 664 30.17 10.71 9.03
CA ILE A 664 31.43 10.74 9.77
C ILE A 664 31.19 11.45 11.10
N SER A 665 31.41 10.72 12.19
CA SER A 665 31.14 11.20 13.54
C SER A 665 32.34 11.90 14.16
N SER A 666 32.12 13.09 14.76
CA SER A 666 33.12 13.92 15.45
C SER A 666 33.78 13.23 16.65
N ASP A 667 33.09 12.28 17.29
CA ASP A 667 33.62 11.44 18.39
C ASP A 667 34.53 10.29 17.92
N LYS A 668 34.79 10.19 16.61
CA LYS A 668 35.62 9.16 15.98
C LYS A 668 35.08 7.73 16.06
N THR A 669 33.80 7.57 16.41
CA THR A 669 33.12 6.27 16.43
C THR A 669 32.20 6.16 15.21
N PRO A 670 32.39 5.18 14.31
CA PRO A 670 31.55 5.05 13.10
C PRO A 670 30.05 5.02 13.43
N MET A 671 29.26 5.73 12.63
CA MET A 671 27.81 5.59 12.64
C MET A 671 27.40 4.20 12.12
N ASN A 672 26.39 3.62 12.77
CA ASN A 672 25.73 2.36 12.41
C ASN A 672 24.29 2.35 12.95
N GLY A 673 23.55 1.29 12.64
CA GLY A 673 22.13 1.11 12.95
C GLY A 673 21.68 1.21 14.41
N LEU A 674 22.61 1.29 15.36
CA LEU A 674 22.34 1.34 16.79
C LEU A 674 22.94 2.55 17.47
N LYS A 675 23.81 3.27 16.77
CA LYS A 675 24.44 4.45 17.33
C LYS A 675 23.41 5.58 17.32
N ASP A 676 23.07 6.06 18.51
CA ASP A 676 22.22 7.24 18.64
C ASP A 676 22.97 8.46 18.11
N PHE A 677 22.24 9.30 17.37
CA PHE A 677 22.74 10.58 16.93
C PHE A 677 22.66 11.56 18.10
N THR A 678 23.73 11.62 18.89
CA THR A 678 23.90 12.60 19.97
C THR A 678 24.71 13.80 19.50
N SER A 679 24.81 14.83 20.34
CA SER A 679 25.64 16.01 20.08
C SER A 679 27.14 15.70 19.90
N ASP A 680 27.61 14.54 20.38
CA ASP A 680 28.99 14.08 20.19
C ASP A 680 29.29 13.69 18.72
N VAL A 681 28.26 13.43 17.92
CA VAL A 681 28.39 13.16 16.48
C VAL A 681 28.72 14.44 15.71
N LEU A 682 28.24 15.59 16.19
CA LEU A 682 28.37 16.87 15.51
C LEU A 682 29.77 17.50 15.65
N PHE A 683 30.22 18.15 14.59
CA PHE A 683 31.40 19.02 14.62
C PHE A 683 31.01 20.40 15.18
N GLY A 684 31.04 20.54 16.51
CA GLY A 684 30.83 21.82 17.19
C GLY A 684 32.03 22.77 17.08
N ALA A 685 31.87 24.00 17.60
CA ALA A 685 32.95 25.00 17.63
C ALA A 685 34.24 24.47 18.28
N GLY A 686 35.37 24.69 17.60
CA GLY A 686 36.69 24.20 18.00
C GLY A 686 37.01 22.78 17.56
N LYS A 687 36.06 22.03 17.00
CA LYS A 687 36.31 20.71 16.41
C LYS A 687 36.92 20.84 15.01
N SER A 688 37.71 19.84 14.63
CA SER A 688 38.40 19.78 13.35
C SER A 688 38.32 18.39 12.73
N PHE A 689 38.53 18.35 11.43
CA PHE A 689 38.59 17.14 10.64
C PHE A 689 39.86 17.12 9.79
N SER A 690 40.49 15.95 9.73
CA SER A 690 41.46 15.55 8.73
C SER A 690 41.25 14.07 8.41
N LEU A 691 41.50 13.65 7.16
CA LEU A 691 41.35 12.25 6.78
C LEU A 691 42.27 11.33 7.61
N GLU A 692 43.49 11.76 7.93
CA GLU A 692 44.42 11.01 8.77
C GLU A 692 43.85 10.72 10.17
N GLU A 693 43.15 11.67 10.78
CA GLU A 693 42.60 11.51 12.12
C GLU A 693 41.29 10.72 12.18
N TYR A 694 40.59 10.61 11.04
CA TYR A 694 39.25 10.03 10.92
C TYR A 694 39.25 8.80 10.00
N SER A 695 40.41 8.31 9.59
CA SER A 695 40.56 7.24 8.60
C SER A 695 39.76 5.99 8.95
N ASP A 696 39.69 5.61 10.23
CA ASP A 696 38.99 4.41 10.68
C ASP A 696 37.47 4.44 10.45
N GLN A 697 36.91 5.60 10.09
CA GLN A 697 35.51 5.73 9.70
C GLN A 697 35.27 5.57 8.19
N PHE A 698 36.31 5.46 7.38
CA PHE A 698 36.21 5.18 5.94
C PHE A 698 36.42 3.69 5.70
N VAL A 699 35.69 3.10 4.75
CA VAL A 699 35.72 1.64 4.57
C VAL A 699 37.12 1.12 4.25
N ASN A 700 37.88 1.86 3.46
CA ASN A 700 39.27 1.54 3.10
C ASN A 700 40.31 2.46 3.76
N ALA A 701 39.96 3.08 4.89
CA ALA A 701 40.80 4.05 5.60
C ALA A 701 41.30 5.23 4.74
N SER A 702 40.63 5.46 3.60
CA SER A 702 40.97 6.42 2.56
C SER A 702 39.77 6.58 1.63
N PHE A 703 39.91 7.47 0.64
CA PHE A 703 38.97 7.53 -0.47
C PHE A 703 39.03 6.25 -1.31
N ASP A 704 37.87 5.74 -1.64
CA ASP A 704 37.62 4.51 -2.37
C ASP A 704 38.03 4.57 -3.85
N SER A 705 38.15 5.78 -4.39
CA SER A 705 38.79 6.10 -5.68
C SER A 705 40.31 6.01 -5.65
N LYS A 706 40.93 5.92 -4.46
CA LYS A 706 42.37 6.00 -4.22
C LYS A 706 42.99 7.35 -4.58
N ASN A 707 42.16 8.34 -4.92
CA ASN A 707 42.63 9.71 -5.05
C ASN A 707 43.08 10.21 -3.67
N GLU A 708 44.15 11.00 -3.65
CA GLU A 708 44.60 11.63 -2.41
C GLU A 708 43.55 12.65 -1.93
N PHE A 709 43.41 12.85 -0.62
CA PHE A 709 42.55 13.89 -0.07
C PHE A 709 43.28 14.58 1.07
N SER A 710 43.62 15.86 0.88
CA SER A 710 44.45 16.62 1.82
C SER A 710 43.75 17.84 2.42
N LEU A 711 42.47 18.07 2.11
CA LEU A 711 41.72 19.18 2.67
C LEU A 711 41.38 18.89 4.14
N GLN A 712 41.50 19.90 4.98
CA GLN A 712 41.16 19.84 6.40
C GLN A 712 40.26 21.01 6.73
N PHE A 713 39.46 20.88 7.79
CA PHE A 713 38.66 21.99 8.29
C PHE A 713 38.69 22.11 9.81
N SER A 714 38.39 23.30 10.30
CA SER A 714 38.12 23.59 11.70
C SER A 714 36.88 24.48 11.79
N ILE A 715 35.95 24.09 12.66
CA ILE A 715 34.76 24.90 12.96
C ILE A 715 35.18 26.00 13.92
N ILE A 716 35.08 27.24 13.50
CA ILE A 716 35.51 28.42 14.27
C ILE A 716 34.40 28.85 15.24
N SER A 717 33.14 28.82 14.79
CA SER A 717 31.95 29.15 15.58
C SER A 717 30.71 28.46 14.99
N CYS A 718 29.69 28.25 15.83
CA CYS A 718 28.34 27.81 15.49
C CYS A 718 27.32 28.74 16.15
#